data_AF-A0A936LZ41-F1
#
_entry.id   AF-A0A936LZ41-F1
#
_cell.length_a   1.000
_cell.length_b   1.000
_cell.length_c   1.000
_cell.angle_alpha   90.00
_cell.angle_beta   90.00
_cell.angle_gamma   90.00
#
_symmetry.space_group_name_H-M   'P 1'
#
loop_
_entity.id
_entity.type
_entity.pdbx_description
1 polymer ?
#
loop_
_entity_poly.entity_id
_entity_poly.type
_entity_poly.pdbx_seq_one_letter_code
_entity_poly.pdbx_strand_id
1 'polypeptide(L)'
;MRLTHFVTVAAIAVQTAGGQPVFPQPAYEQPVGIVLQAGSARIERPHIASALEARTGDILFAGDRLRALDQPVRFAYCPQSVALTLDAGGDVRLEADRLTAAGVRDAGTKLPSCLLPRLVRVSNASSQHYGGGLIRPLFDVSSLDTPLSADRRRALDAELQALQGDDLLVHIRKAEILASYAQKGQAANAYRLILRQWPGALWAFSRLFELEPAAAPEPAAAPLPAGRTHALLIGISRYQSPDISPLLYADRDAEIFRDFLRSERGGAIPDASIRVLTNEQATTASVRLAFQEFLQARATRDDTVILLVAAHGTVQTAGGRSDAYLVTHDADPQDLARTGLPMSDLAKLFSGELSGVRRIVLYLDACRAGQLGVLKTNSIHPLMERFVPEETELFAFLASGKDEVAREGPEFGGGHGAFSYFVLDALNGSADADANREVDFNEFVDHVQRMVREATKGRQRPRERGDLGNVVMSDLRKPGLELQAWRRDSAVQIAAVRGLVPPAVTRFREAIDAGRILTGEPGSAFEWLPDVRASLPPLDAVAEENRLRAALEDRIQQVLLRYLAGEQIPQAASDFAACAAASESALRLTPESVLLRSRLFFCRGRELLFGGAYAQAQPLLESAVALDNEGAHAFNALGIAYLEQARYTEAGQAFADAIRRAPYWAYPRHNLALTRFQAGNYQGAIDGYGEAMRLAPRFAYLPYNLGLIYQRMNRPREAEAEYKRAQSLDPALAQPLDGLGTLAAARGRASEAEPLFREALSLNPDLASARHNLAALLARDPARFDEAEALWRETLRRDPDFTASRVSLAGALAMRGRTPDAIAEYVRLVQAKPGFVAGRLALARLYERTGDVSAARAQIAQARTVQPQSPAVDEALGDLEASQGRFDAAAGAYSEALRRTGSRESIRRLREKRKRALRGQAWLPPAP
;
A
#
# COMPACT_ATOMS: atom_id res chain seq x y z
N MET A 1 -38.87 28.13 -5.16
CA MET A 1 -39.46 27.27 -6.22
C MET A 1 -38.36 26.37 -6.76
N ARG A 2 -38.69 25.08 -6.96
CA ARG A 2 -37.80 23.93 -7.03
C ARG A 2 -37.25 23.64 -8.43
N LEU A 3 -36.06 23.04 -8.40
CA LEU A 3 -35.35 22.28 -9.42
C LEU A 3 -36.15 21.10 -9.99
N THR A 4 -35.95 20.82 -11.29
CA THR A 4 -35.98 19.46 -11.86
C THR A 4 -35.12 19.42 -13.13
N HIS A 5 -34.12 18.52 -13.15
CA HIS A 5 -33.36 18.08 -14.32
C HIS A 5 -33.70 16.60 -14.56
N PHE A 6 -34.02 16.25 -15.80
CA PHE A 6 -34.12 14.87 -16.28
C PHE A 6 -32.83 14.54 -17.04
N VAL A 7 -32.13 13.48 -16.63
CA VAL A 7 -31.15 12.77 -17.45
C VAL A 7 -31.60 11.32 -17.53
N THR A 8 -31.90 10.87 -18.73
CA THR A 8 -32.37 9.53 -19.05
C THR A 8 -31.17 8.56 -19.04
N VAL A 9 -31.13 7.65 -18.07
CA VAL A 9 -30.21 6.50 -18.06
C VAL A 9 -30.92 5.32 -18.71
N ALA A 10 -30.32 4.75 -19.75
CA ALA A 10 -30.78 3.50 -20.35
C ALA A 10 -30.53 2.35 -19.36
N ALA A 11 -31.63 1.78 -18.85
CA ALA A 11 -31.62 0.62 -17.98
C ALA A 11 -31.31 -0.65 -18.79
N ILE A 12 -30.21 -1.34 -18.48
CA ILE A 12 -30.08 -2.77 -18.73
C ILE A 12 -30.75 -3.48 -17.56
N ALA A 13 -31.81 -4.23 -17.86
CA ALA A 13 -32.64 -4.93 -16.90
C ALA A 13 -31.81 -5.98 -16.13
N VAL A 14 -31.59 -5.74 -14.84
CA VAL A 14 -31.21 -6.77 -13.87
C VAL A 14 -32.49 -7.42 -13.38
N GLN A 15 -32.71 -8.67 -13.80
CA GLN A 15 -33.77 -9.51 -13.25
C GLN A 15 -33.45 -9.80 -11.79
N THR A 16 -34.28 -9.24 -10.91
CA THR A 16 -34.34 -9.55 -9.48
C THR A 16 -34.88 -10.96 -9.28
N ALA A 17 -34.02 -11.89 -8.87
CA ALA A 17 -34.40 -13.06 -8.10
C ALA A 17 -33.56 -13.03 -6.80
N GLY A 18 -34.23 -13.18 -5.65
CA GLY A 18 -33.69 -12.96 -4.31
C GLY A 18 -32.58 -13.94 -3.89
N GLY A 19 -31.39 -13.81 -4.47
CA GLY A 19 -30.15 -14.41 -3.99
C GLY A 19 -29.37 -13.40 -3.15
N GLN A 20 -29.15 -13.71 -1.88
CA GLN A 20 -28.29 -12.91 -0.99
C GLN A 20 -26.82 -13.00 -1.42
N PRO A 21 -25.98 -12.00 -1.10
CA PRO A 21 -24.55 -12.08 -1.35
C PRO A 21 -23.93 -13.22 -0.53
N VAL A 22 -23.62 -14.33 -1.21
CA VAL A 22 -22.76 -15.40 -0.71
C VAL A 22 -21.35 -14.81 -0.65
N PHE A 23 -20.78 -14.68 0.54
CA PHE A 23 -19.37 -14.28 0.68
C PHE A 23 -18.49 -15.40 0.10
N PRO A 24 -17.69 -15.12 -0.94
CA PRO A 24 -16.86 -16.16 -1.54
C PRO A 24 -15.75 -16.55 -0.57
N GLN A 25 -15.61 -17.84 -0.28
CA GLN A 25 -14.34 -18.38 0.19
C GLN A 25 -13.23 -18.01 -0.82
N PRO A 26 -11.94 -17.96 -0.43
CA PRO A 26 -10.89 -17.96 -1.44
C PRO A 26 -11.12 -19.18 -2.33
N ALA A 27 -11.60 -18.96 -3.54
CA ALA A 27 -11.85 -20.03 -4.48
C ALA A 27 -10.47 -20.54 -4.88
N TYR A 28 -10.07 -21.67 -4.29
CA TYR A 28 -8.90 -22.40 -4.76
C TYR A 28 -9.20 -22.87 -6.17
N GLU A 29 -8.64 -22.14 -7.12
CA GLU A 29 -8.77 -22.41 -8.53
C GLU A 29 -7.74 -23.47 -8.93
N GLN A 30 -8.11 -24.30 -9.87
CA GLN A 30 -7.19 -25.26 -10.45
C GLN A 30 -6.30 -24.52 -11.46
N PRO A 31 -4.97 -24.47 -11.25
CA PRO A 31 -4.07 -24.01 -12.30
C PRO A 31 -4.21 -24.84 -13.56
N VAL A 32 -4.14 -24.19 -14.71
CA VAL A 32 -4.19 -24.86 -16.02
C VAL A 32 -2.83 -24.91 -16.69
N GLY A 33 -1.84 -24.17 -16.19
CA GLY A 33 -0.50 -24.19 -16.73
C GLY A 33 0.56 -23.54 -15.84
N ILE A 34 1.81 -23.62 -16.28
CA ILE A 34 2.96 -23.01 -15.63
C ILE A 34 4.00 -22.59 -16.67
N VAL A 35 4.63 -21.44 -16.47
CA VAL A 35 5.74 -20.98 -17.32
C VAL A 35 6.99 -21.81 -16.97
N LEU A 36 7.51 -22.57 -17.94
CA LEU A 36 8.68 -23.45 -17.75
C LEU A 36 9.99 -22.73 -18.04
N GLN A 37 9.97 -21.80 -18.99
CA GLN A 37 11.09 -20.93 -19.31
C GLN A 37 10.54 -19.59 -19.76
N ALA A 38 10.71 -18.58 -18.92
CA ALA A 38 10.41 -17.22 -19.27
C ALA A 38 11.44 -16.71 -20.30
N GLY A 39 10.96 -16.42 -21.50
CA GLY A 39 11.60 -15.44 -22.38
C GLY A 39 11.08 -14.04 -22.04
N SER A 40 11.06 -13.13 -23.01
CA SER A 40 10.39 -11.85 -22.86
C SER A 40 8.89 -12.06 -23.07
N ALA A 41 8.10 -12.15 -21.99
CA ALA A 41 6.65 -12.31 -22.06
C ALA A 41 5.89 -11.55 -20.99
N ARG A 42 4.59 -11.37 -21.25
CA ARG A 42 3.63 -10.73 -20.35
C ARG A 42 2.43 -11.67 -20.08
N ILE A 43 1.95 -11.64 -18.85
CA ILE A 43 0.73 -12.31 -18.40
C ILE A 43 -0.33 -11.23 -18.16
N GLU A 44 -1.42 -11.28 -18.90
CA GLU A 44 -2.62 -10.47 -18.69
C GLU A 44 -3.67 -11.31 -17.95
N ARG A 45 -4.28 -10.74 -16.91
CA ARG A 45 -5.26 -11.44 -16.08
C ARG A 45 -6.62 -10.70 -16.14
N PRO A 46 -7.76 -11.39 -16.16
CA PRO A 46 -9.08 -10.75 -16.32
C PRO A 46 -9.42 -9.62 -15.33
N HIS A 47 -8.84 -9.65 -14.13
CA HIS A 47 -9.12 -8.70 -13.04
C HIS A 47 -7.95 -7.74 -12.71
N ILE A 48 -6.88 -7.77 -13.51
CA ILE A 48 -5.72 -6.89 -13.37
C ILE A 48 -5.49 -6.23 -14.72
N ALA A 49 -5.65 -4.92 -14.80
CA ALA A 49 -5.45 -4.18 -16.04
C ALA A 49 -3.97 -4.14 -16.46
N SER A 50 -3.07 -4.18 -15.49
CA SER A 50 -1.62 -4.18 -15.67
C SER A 50 -1.12 -5.55 -16.15
N ALA A 51 -0.40 -5.56 -17.26
CA ALA A 51 0.25 -6.78 -17.76
C ALA A 51 1.55 -7.07 -16.98
N LEU A 52 1.63 -8.23 -16.34
CA LEU A 52 2.77 -8.61 -15.49
C LEU A 52 3.85 -9.30 -16.30
N GLU A 53 5.13 -9.02 -16.05
CA GLU A 53 6.22 -9.79 -16.66
C GLU A 53 6.13 -11.27 -16.26
N ALA A 54 6.19 -12.15 -17.25
CA ALA A 54 6.18 -13.59 -17.03
C ALA A 54 7.54 -14.06 -16.54
N ARG A 55 7.55 -14.87 -15.48
CA ARG A 55 8.76 -15.46 -14.91
C ARG A 55 8.68 -16.98 -14.93
N THR A 56 9.83 -17.63 -14.99
CA THR A 56 9.90 -19.08 -14.85
C THR A 56 9.29 -19.49 -13.50
N GLY A 57 8.31 -20.38 -13.55
CA GLY A 57 7.54 -20.84 -12.40
C GLY A 57 6.25 -20.08 -12.14
N ASP A 58 5.91 -19.05 -12.91
CA ASP A 58 4.61 -18.39 -12.80
C ASP A 58 3.47 -19.34 -13.19
N ILE A 59 2.45 -19.39 -12.33
CA ILE A 59 1.26 -20.20 -12.54
C ILE A 59 0.29 -19.46 -13.46
N LEU A 60 -0.23 -20.20 -14.43
CA LEU A 60 -1.24 -19.77 -15.38
C LEU A 60 -2.58 -20.42 -15.00
N PHE A 61 -3.61 -19.60 -14.96
CA PHE A 61 -4.97 -20.03 -14.65
C PHE A 61 -5.90 -19.80 -15.86
N ALA A 62 -7.09 -20.41 -15.83
CA ALA A 62 -8.07 -20.24 -16.90
C ALA A 62 -8.45 -18.75 -17.10
N GLY A 63 -8.60 -18.30 -18.34
CA GLY A 63 -8.82 -16.89 -18.68
C GLY A 63 -7.57 -16.02 -18.67
N ASP A 64 -6.40 -16.51 -18.21
CA ASP A 64 -5.15 -15.78 -18.37
C ASP A 64 -4.74 -15.76 -19.85
N ARG A 65 -4.04 -14.70 -20.22
CA ARG A 65 -3.44 -14.56 -21.55
C ARG A 65 -1.93 -14.39 -21.39
N LEU A 66 -1.17 -15.24 -22.07
CA LEU A 66 0.29 -15.21 -22.10
C LEU A 66 0.74 -14.74 -23.48
N ARG A 67 1.50 -13.65 -23.51
CA ARG A 67 1.99 -13.04 -24.75
C ARG A 67 3.50 -12.98 -24.76
N ALA A 68 4.12 -13.59 -25.76
CA ALA A 68 5.55 -13.48 -26.01
C ALA A 68 5.83 -12.18 -26.78
N LEU A 69 6.86 -11.47 -26.34
CA LEU A 69 7.33 -10.23 -26.93
C LEU A 69 8.46 -10.57 -27.92
N ASP A 70 9.72 -10.47 -27.49
CA ASP A 70 10.87 -10.56 -28.40
C ASP A 70 11.55 -11.94 -28.37
N GLN A 71 11.30 -12.75 -27.35
CA GLN A 71 11.87 -14.08 -27.20
C GLN A 71 10.79 -15.13 -26.99
N PRO A 72 11.01 -16.37 -27.46
CA PRO A 72 10.05 -17.43 -27.29
C PRO A 72 9.89 -17.78 -25.82
N VAL A 73 8.67 -18.20 -25.45
CA VAL A 73 8.33 -18.61 -24.09
C VAL A 73 7.84 -20.03 -24.09
N ARG A 74 8.40 -20.85 -23.20
CA ARG A 74 7.99 -22.24 -23.02
C ARG A 74 7.09 -22.35 -21.79
N PHE A 75 5.93 -22.97 -21.95
CA PHE A 75 4.96 -23.17 -20.87
C PHE A 75 4.33 -24.56 -20.95
N ALA A 76 3.86 -25.06 -19.82
CA ALA A 76 3.07 -26.28 -19.73
C ALA A 76 1.58 -25.94 -19.72
N TYR A 77 0.79 -26.74 -20.44
CA TYR A 77 -0.67 -26.74 -20.38
C TYR A 77 -1.15 -28.10 -19.86
N CYS A 78 -1.58 -28.11 -18.60
CA CYS A 78 -1.83 -29.33 -17.86
C CYS A 78 -3.11 -30.09 -18.22
N PRO A 79 -4.23 -29.45 -18.62
CA PRO A 79 -5.41 -30.18 -19.09
C PRO A 79 -5.13 -31.18 -20.21
N GLN A 80 -4.09 -30.94 -21.03
CA GLN A 80 -3.65 -31.84 -22.10
C GLN A 80 -2.30 -32.51 -21.80
N SER A 81 -1.67 -32.23 -20.65
CA SER A 81 -0.33 -32.68 -20.29
C SER A 81 0.71 -32.44 -21.40
N VAL A 82 0.75 -31.23 -21.95
CA VAL A 82 1.70 -30.85 -23.01
C VAL A 82 2.54 -29.64 -22.62
N ALA A 83 3.78 -29.59 -23.08
CA ALA A 83 4.62 -28.39 -23.07
C ALA A 83 4.67 -27.78 -24.47
N LEU A 84 4.43 -26.47 -24.54
CA LEU A 84 4.33 -25.70 -25.77
C LEU A 84 5.36 -24.58 -25.77
N THR A 85 5.79 -24.18 -26.96
CA THR A 85 6.64 -23.00 -27.17
C THR A 85 5.88 -21.97 -27.98
N LEU A 86 5.72 -20.79 -27.39
CA LEU A 86 5.15 -19.61 -28.03
C LEU A 86 6.27 -18.78 -28.65
N ASP A 87 6.20 -18.51 -29.95
CA ASP A 87 7.19 -17.68 -30.64
C ASP A 87 7.16 -16.22 -30.20
N ALA A 88 8.22 -15.48 -30.51
CA ALA A 88 8.22 -14.01 -30.42
C ALA A 88 7.01 -13.42 -31.16
N GLY A 89 6.28 -12.51 -30.50
CA GLY A 89 5.03 -11.92 -30.98
C GLY A 89 3.80 -12.82 -30.87
N GLY A 90 3.97 -14.09 -30.48
CA GLY A 90 2.91 -15.05 -30.26
C GLY A 90 2.07 -14.74 -29.02
N ASP A 91 0.85 -15.26 -29.02
CA ASP A 91 -0.15 -14.98 -27.99
C ASP A 91 -1.04 -16.21 -27.76
N VAL A 92 -1.28 -16.56 -26.49
CA VAL A 92 -2.18 -17.65 -26.12
C VAL A 92 -3.13 -17.22 -25.00
N ARG A 93 -4.40 -17.50 -25.19
CA ARG A 93 -5.41 -17.48 -24.14
C ARG A 93 -5.64 -18.88 -23.61
N LEU A 94 -5.44 -19.07 -22.32
CA LEU A 94 -5.62 -20.34 -21.64
C LEU A 94 -7.07 -20.44 -21.17
N GLU A 95 -7.78 -21.52 -21.49
CA GLU A 95 -9.09 -21.83 -20.93
C GLU A 95 -8.98 -23.09 -20.05
N ALA A 96 -10.08 -23.52 -19.42
CA ALA A 96 -10.07 -24.67 -18.52
C ALA A 96 -9.78 -26.00 -19.23
N ASP A 97 -10.21 -26.14 -20.48
CA ASP A 97 -10.18 -27.38 -21.26
C ASP A 97 -9.50 -27.24 -22.64
N ARG A 98 -9.30 -26.00 -23.11
CA ARG A 98 -8.65 -25.69 -24.39
C ARG A 98 -7.72 -24.49 -24.30
N LEU A 99 -6.92 -24.29 -25.34
CA LEU A 99 -6.14 -23.08 -25.55
C LEU A 99 -6.51 -22.46 -26.90
N THR A 100 -6.51 -21.14 -26.98
CA THR A 100 -6.63 -20.40 -28.24
C THR A 100 -5.33 -19.69 -28.47
N ALA A 101 -4.53 -20.14 -29.44
CA ALA A 101 -3.17 -19.64 -29.64
C ALA A 101 -2.90 -19.20 -31.07
N ALA A 102 -2.15 -18.10 -31.19
CA ALA A 102 -1.52 -17.65 -32.42
C ALA A 102 0.01 -17.67 -32.21
N GLY A 103 0.76 -18.23 -33.16
CA GLY A 103 2.24 -18.28 -33.09
C GLY A 103 2.82 -19.41 -32.22
N VAL A 104 2.15 -20.55 -32.13
CA VAL A 104 2.68 -21.77 -31.47
C VAL A 104 3.32 -22.67 -32.52
N ARG A 105 4.60 -23.03 -32.33
CA ARG A 105 5.37 -23.85 -33.30
C ARG A 105 5.29 -25.35 -33.09
N ASP A 106 5.05 -25.81 -31.87
CA ASP A 106 5.13 -27.23 -31.51
C ASP A 106 3.74 -27.81 -31.25
N ALA A 107 3.49 -29.04 -31.71
CA ALA A 107 2.24 -29.78 -31.45
C ALA A 107 2.10 -30.18 -29.96
N GLY A 108 3.12 -29.88 -29.16
CA GLY A 108 3.18 -30.08 -27.73
C GLY A 108 4.02 -31.30 -27.38
N THR A 109 5.10 -31.11 -26.63
CA THR A 109 5.84 -32.23 -26.05
C THR A 109 5.01 -32.83 -24.91
N LYS A 110 4.66 -34.12 -25.00
CA LYS A 110 3.87 -34.80 -23.96
C LYS A 110 4.67 -34.83 -22.66
N LEU A 111 4.05 -34.37 -21.58
CA LEU A 111 4.64 -34.31 -20.25
C LEU A 111 4.34 -35.60 -19.48
N PRO A 112 5.31 -36.16 -18.74
CA PRO A 112 5.10 -37.34 -17.90
C PRO A 112 4.16 -37.05 -16.73
N SER A 113 4.11 -35.81 -16.25
CA SER A 113 3.17 -35.32 -15.24
C SER A 113 3.00 -33.80 -15.38
N CYS A 114 1.78 -33.30 -15.13
CA CYS A 114 1.46 -31.88 -15.03
C CYS A 114 0.52 -31.64 -13.83
N LEU A 115 0.87 -32.26 -12.68
CA LEU A 115 0.14 -32.04 -11.43
C LEU A 115 0.59 -30.72 -10.81
N LEU A 116 -0.28 -29.72 -10.89
CA LEU A 116 -0.08 -28.43 -10.22
C LEU A 116 -0.90 -28.38 -8.93
N PRO A 117 -0.37 -27.73 -7.87
CA PRO A 117 -1.10 -27.57 -6.61
C PRO A 117 -2.33 -26.71 -6.83
N ARG A 118 -3.37 -26.95 -6.04
CA ARG A 118 -4.51 -26.02 -5.97
C ARG A 118 -4.05 -24.75 -5.29
N LEU A 119 -4.33 -23.61 -5.92
CA LEU A 119 -3.86 -22.31 -5.45
C LEU A 119 -5.00 -21.31 -5.47
N VAL A 120 -4.95 -20.33 -4.58
CA VAL A 120 -5.83 -19.17 -4.68
C VAL A 120 -5.25 -18.24 -5.75
N ARG A 121 -6.03 -17.94 -6.80
CA ARG A 121 -5.60 -17.02 -7.87
C ARG A 121 -5.33 -15.62 -7.34
N VAL A 122 -6.14 -15.21 -6.37
CA VAL A 122 -6.01 -13.99 -5.58
C VAL A 122 -5.32 -14.36 -4.30
N SER A 123 -4.06 -13.98 -4.14
CA SER A 123 -3.39 -14.04 -2.84
C SER A 123 -4.19 -13.18 -1.88
N ASN A 124 -5.06 -13.81 -1.12
CA ASN A 124 -5.88 -13.16 -0.12
C ASN A 124 -4.94 -12.99 1.09
N ALA A 125 -3.90 -12.17 0.93
CA ALA A 125 -2.78 -12.02 1.86
C ALA A 125 -3.24 -11.54 3.24
N SER A 126 -4.42 -10.93 3.34
CA SER A 126 -5.10 -10.62 4.61
C SER A 126 -5.56 -11.86 5.37
N SER A 127 -5.79 -12.99 4.68
CA SER A 127 -6.25 -14.25 5.27
C SER A 127 -5.15 -15.31 5.42
N GLN A 128 -4.01 -15.18 4.74
CA GLN A 128 -2.86 -16.09 4.84
C GLN A 128 -1.87 -15.72 5.96
N HIS A 129 -2.19 -14.71 6.76
CA HIS A 129 -1.30 -14.23 7.83
C HIS A 129 -1.86 -14.37 9.22
N TYR A 130 -3.09 -14.85 9.35
CA TYR A 130 -3.72 -14.86 10.66
C TYR A 130 -4.51 -16.15 10.96
N GLY A 131 -4.22 -17.24 10.25
CA GLY A 131 -4.70 -18.57 10.64
C GLY A 131 -3.58 -19.60 10.53
N GLY A 132 -3.16 -20.16 11.67
CA GLY A 132 -1.99 -21.03 11.81
C GLY A 132 -0.82 -20.31 12.49
N GLY A 133 -0.54 -20.68 13.74
CA GLY A 133 0.43 -20.04 14.64
C GLY A 133 1.75 -19.59 13.99
N LEU A 134 2.14 -18.37 14.36
CA LEU A 134 2.94 -17.50 13.51
C LEU A 134 4.46 -17.51 13.79
N ILE A 135 5.01 -18.44 14.57
CA ILE A 135 6.48 -18.64 14.67
C ILE A 135 6.79 -20.13 14.87
N ARG A 136 7.79 -20.62 14.12
CA ARG A 136 8.37 -21.96 14.30
C ARG A 136 9.81 -21.86 14.82
N PRO A 137 10.25 -22.75 15.72
CA PRO A 137 11.66 -23.03 15.87
C PRO A 137 12.16 -23.68 14.56
N LEU A 138 13.11 -23.02 13.91
CA LEU A 138 13.60 -23.27 12.55
C LEU A 138 14.29 -24.62 12.27
N PHE A 139 14.22 -25.64 13.14
CA PHE A 139 15.19 -26.74 13.03
C PHE A 139 14.66 -28.18 12.91
N ASP A 140 13.36 -28.47 13.08
CA ASP A 140 12.89 -29.83 12.77
C ASP A 140 11.43 -29.93 12.28
N VAL A 141 11.26 -29.88 10.96
CA VAL A 141 9.97 -30.12 10.29
C VAL A 141 9.67 -31.60 10.09
N SER A 142 10.61 -32.52 10.39
CA SER A 142 10.40 -33.96 10.21
C SER A 142 9.31 -34.50 11.16
N SER A 143 9.10 -33.82 12.28
CA SER A 143 8.01 -34.06 13.23
C SER A 143 6.60 -33.85 12.66
N LEU A 144 6.47 -33.16 11.51
CA LEU A 144 5.18 -32.93 10.84
C LEU A 144 4.74 -34.09 9.94
N ASP A 145 5.59 -35.09 9.73
CA ASP A 145 5.28 -36.25 8.91
C ASP A 145 4.41 -37.27 9.66
N THR A 146 3.33 -37.72 9.04
CA THR A 146 2.47 -38.75 9.64
C THR A 146 3.06 -40.14 9.41
N PRO A 147 3.15 -41.02 10.44
CA PRO A 147 3.56 -42.41 10.24
C PRO A 147 2.68 -43.13 9.21
N LEU A 148 3.30 -43.86 8.29
CA LEU A 148 2.62 -44.62 7.22
C LEU A 148 2.65 -46.12 7.50
N SER A 149 1.60 -46.83 7.09
CA SER A 149 1.63 -48.30 7.03
C SER A 149 2.64 -48.78 5.97
N ALA A 150 3.12 -50.02 6.10
CA ALA A 150 4.09 -50.59 5.16
C ALA A 150 3.60 -50.55 3.70
N ASP A 151 2.32 -50.80 3.45
CA ASP A 151 1.72 -50.72 2.11
C ASP A 151 1.69 -49.30 1.56
N ARG A 152 1.27 -48.32 2.37
CA ARG A 152 1.26 -46.91 1.97
C ARG A 152 2.68 -46.38 1.73
N ARG A 153 3.67 -46.84 2.52
CA ARG A 153 5.07 -46.47 2.33
C ARG A 153 5.63 -47.05 1.03
N ARG A 154 5.37 -48.33 0.73
CA ARG A 154 5.74 -48.93 -0.57
C ARG A 154 5.10 -48.22 -1.76
N ALA A 155 3.84 -47.81 -1.64
CA ALA A 155 3.15 -47.05 -2.68
C ALA A 155 3.78 -45.67 -2.90
N LEU A 156 4.07 -44.95 -1.81
CA LEU A 156 4.78 -43.67 -1.85
C LEU A 156 6.16 -43.81 -2.51
N ASP A 157 6.96 -44.80 -2.10
CA ASP A 157 8.29 -45.04 -2.64
C ASP A 157 8.24 -45.37 -4.13
N ALA A 158 7.28 -46.17 -4.57
CA ALA A 158 7.08 -46.50 -5.99
C ALA A 158 6.69 -45.26 -6.81
N GLU A 159 5.78 -44.41 -6.32
CA GLU A 159 5.41 -43.16 -6.97
C GLU A 159 6.60 -42.18 -7.06
N LEU A 160 7.41 -42.09 -6.01
CA LEU A 160 8.60 -41.23 -5.98
C LEU A 160 9.72 -41.75 -6.90
N GLN A 161 9.93 -43.07 -6.97
CA GLN A 161 10.92 -43.69 -7.86
C GLN A 161 10.55 -43.58 -9.35
N ALA A 162 9.25 -43.50 -9.66
CA ALA A 162 8.76 -43.31 -11.02
C ALA A 162 9.03 -41.90 -11.58
N LEU A 163 9.37 -40.93 -10.73
CA LEU A 163 9.74 -39.58 -11.15
C LEU A 163 11.19 -39.54 -11.63
N GLN A 164 11.39 -39.17 -12.89
CA GLN A 164 12.71 -38.95 -13.49
C GLN A 164 12.88 -37.52 -13.98
N GLY A 165 14.09 -36.97 -13.88
CA GLY A 165 14.43 -35.61 -14.27
C GLY A 165 14.64 -34.65 -13.09
N ASP A 166 15.22 -33.48 -13.38
CA ASP A 166 15.54 -32.43 -12.40
C ASP A 166 14.86 -31.10 -12.77
N ASP A 167 13.68 -31.17 -13.40
CA ASP A 167 12.92 -29.99 -13.81
C ASP A 167 11.83 -29.59 -12.80
N LEU A 168 11.30 -28.37 -12.98
CA LEU A 168 10.33 -27.77 -12.07
C LEU A 168 9.06 -28.62 -11.90
N LEU A 169 8.52 -29.23 -12.96
CA LEU A 169 7.28 -30.01 -12.88
C LEU A 169 7.48 -31.30 -12.08
N VAL A 170 8.65 -31.93 -12.22
CA VAL A 170 9.03 -33.11 -11.42
C VAL A 170 9.09 -32.76 -9.93
N HIS A 171 9.69 -31.62 -9.59
CA HIS A 171 9.79 -31.16 -8.20
C HIS A 171 8.42 -30.81 -7.60
N ILE A 172 7.55 -30.16 -8.38
CA ILE A 172 6.17 -29.87 -7.96
C ILE A 172 5.41 -31.17 -7.72
N ARG A 173 5.50 -32.13 -8.65
CA ARG A 173 4.83 -33.44 -8.50
C ARG A 173 5.33 -34.18 -7.26
N LYS A 174 6.63 -34.17 -7.01
CA LYS A 174 7.23 -34.76 -5.80
C LYS A 174 6.64 -34.12 -4.53
N ALA A 175 6.60 -32.80 -4.47
CA ALA A 175 6.06 -32.08 -3.33
C ALA A 175 4.57 -32.40 -3.09
N GLU A 176 3.77 -32.48 -4.16
CA GLU A 176 2.34 -32.79 -4.07
C GLU A 176 2.04 -34.26 -3.74
N ILE A 177 2.86 -35.21 -4.20
CA ILE A 177 2.77 -36.61 -3.74
C ILE A 177 3.07 -36.67 -2.24
N LEU A 178 4.15 -36.04 -1.77
CA LEU A 178 4.48 -36.04 -0.34
C LEU A 178 3.36 -35.41 0.50
N ALA A 179 2.78 -34.31 0.03
CA ALA A 179 1.65 -33.65 0.68
C ALA A 179 0.40 -34.56 0.74
N SER A 180 0.09 -35.30 -0.33
CA SER A 180 -1.09 -36.19 -0.37
C SER A 180 -0.96 -37.41 0.55
N TYR A 181 0.27 -37.85 0.83
CA TYR A 181 0.58 -38.88 1.82
C TYR A 181 0.79 -38.32 3.25
N ALA A 182 0.42 -37.06 3.49
CA ALA A 182 0.57 -36.38 4.78
C ALA A 182 2.02 -36.39 5.32
N GLN A 183 3.02 -36.43 4.42
CA GLN A 183 4.44 -36.23 4.75
C GLN A 183 4.75 -34.73 4.62
N LYS A 184 4.14 -33.94 5.51
CA LYS A 184 4.15 -32.47 5.43
C LYS A 184 5.56 -31.88 5.53
N GLY A 185 6.43 -32.42 6.37
CA GLY A 185 7.81 -31.97 6.54
C GLY A 185 8.65 -32.21 5.28
N GLN A 186 8.52 -33.40 4.70
CA GLN A 186 9.17 -33.72 3.43
C GLN A 186 8.61 -32.89 2.26
N ALA A 187 7.29 -32.68 2.19
CA ALA A 187 6.65 -31.83 1.20
C ALA A 187 7.16 -30.39 1.29
N ALA A 188 7.26 -29.84 2.51
CA ALA A 188 7.79 -28.50 2.73
C ALA A 188 9.26 -28.38 2.28
N ASN A 189 10.09 -29.39 2.56
CA ASN A 189 11.47 -29.41 2.07
C ASN A 189 11.55 -29.45 0.54
N ALA A 190 10.64 -30.16 -0.13
CA ALA A 190 10.54 -30.15 -1.58
C ALA A 190 10.13 -28.76 -2.11
N TYR A 191 9.19 -28.07 -1.46
CA TYR A 191 8.81 -26.69 -1.82
C TYR A 191 9.93 -25.67 -1.57
N ARG A 192 10.74 -25.84 -0.51
CA ARG A 192 11.94 -25.02 -0.31
C ARG A 192 12.97 -25.21 -1.42
N LEU A 193 13.14 -26.44 -1.90
CA LEU A 193 14.02 -26.73 -3.03
C LEU A 193 13.52 -26.04 -4.31
N ILE A 194 12.21 -26.06 -4.56
CA ILE A 194 11.59 -25.34 -5.68
C ILE A 194 11.94 -23.85 -5.62
N LEU A 195 11.81 -23.20 -4.47
CA LEU A 195 12.15 -21.78 -4.33
C LEU A 195 13.65 -21.47 -4.48
N ARG A 196 14.53 -22.42 -4.12
CA ARG A 196 15.98 -22.26 -4.30
C ARG A 196 16.39 -22.37 -5.77
N GLN A 197 15.82 -23.34 -6.48
CA GLN A 197 16.16 -23.62 -7.89
C GLN A 197 15.40 -22.70 -8.87
N TRP A 198 14.15 -22.33 -8.53
CA TRP A 198 13.29 -21.44 -9.33
C TRP A 198 12.72 -20.31 -8.46
N PRO A 199 13.50 -19.23 -8.22
CA PRO A 199 13.05 -18.10 -7.40
C PRO A 199 11.79 -17.39 -7.92
N GLY A 200 11.45 -17.57 -9.20
CA GLY A 200 10.21 -17.05 -9.81
C GLY A 200 8.95 -17.83 -9.46
N ALA A 201 9.05 -19.03 -8.87
CA ALA A 201 7.92 -19.83 -8.39
C ALA A 201 7.37 -19.31 -7.06
N LEU A 202 7.06 -18.02 -6.99
CA LEU A 202 6.72 -17.30 -5.76
C LEU A 202 5.47 -17.85 -5.04
N TRP A 203 4.57 -18.51 -5.77
CA TRP A 203 3.40 -19.19 -5.20
C TRP A 203 3.77 -20.31 -4.22
N ALA A 204 4.98 -20.89 -4.31
CA ALA A 204 5.43 -21.95 -3.42
C ALA A 204 5.54 -21.47 -1.96
N PHE A 205 5.72 -20.17 -1.71
CA PHE A 205 5.63 -19.60 -0.36
C PHE A 205 4.24 -19.84 0.27
N SER A 206 3.17 -19.73 -0.50
CA SER A 206 1.80 -20.03 -0.02
C SER A 206 1.65 -21.50 0.39
N ARG A 207 2.30 -22.42 -0.34
CA ARG A 207 2.24 -23.85 -0.01
C ARG A 207 3.10 -24.21 1.21
N LEU A 208 4.26 -23.56 1.38
CA LEU A 208 5.05 -23.70 2.60
C LEU A 208 4.27 -23.27 3.84
N PHE A 209 3.52 -22.17 3.74
CA PHE A 209 2.64 -21.73 4.81
C PHE A 209 1.58 -22.79 5.16
N GLU A 210 0.89 -23.35 4.15
CA GLU A 210 -0.16 -24.36 4.36
C GLU A 210 0.35 -25.73 4.85
N LEU A 211 1.55 -26.15 4.42
CA LEU A 211 2.12 -27.45 4.76
C LEU A 211 2.75 -27.49 6.12
N GLU A 212 3.18 -26.34 6.61
CA GLU A 212 3.83 -26.22 7.90
C GLU A 212 2.92 -25.42 8.85
N PRO A 213 1.62 -25.73 8.98
CA PRO A 213 0.78 -25.00 9.92
C PRO A 213 1.36 -25.21 11.32
N ALA A 214 1.18 -24.24 12.22
CA ALA A 214 1.57 -24.46 13.61
C ALA A 214 1.00 -25.79 14.07
N ALA A 215 1.87 -26.68 14.52
CA ALA A 215 1.42 -27.72 15.41
C ALA A 215 0.77 -26.96 16.57
N ALA A 216 -0.55 -27.11 16.74
CA ALA A 216 -1.09 -26.98 18.09
C ALA A 216 -0.16 -27.87 18.94
N PRO A 217 0.48 -27.34 19.99
CA PRO A 217 1.07 -28.26 20.94
C PRO A 217 -0.09 -29.14 21.38
N GLU A 218 -0.13 -30.40 20.95
CA GLU A 218 -0.88 -31.39 21.69
C GLU A 218 -0.27 -31.33 23.08
N PRO A 219 -0.99 -30.84 24.10
CA PRO A 219 -0.47 -30.95 25.44
C PRO A 219 -0.36 -32.45 25.68
N ALA A 220 0.87 -32.92 25.95
CA ALA A 220 1.03 -34.21 26.59
C ALA A 220 0.07 -34.23 27.78
N ALA A 221 -0.89 -35.16 27.72
CA ALA A 221 -1.98 -35.26 28.67
C ALA A 221 -1.44 -35.38 30.10
N ALA A 222 -1.37 -34.26 30.80
CA ALA A 222 -1.49 -34.23 32.24
C ALA A 222 -2.97 -33.96 32.54
N PRO A 223 -3.65 -34.80 33.34
CA PRO A 223 -5.01 -34.50 33.75
C PRO A 223 -4.96 -33.26 34.65
N LEU A 224 -5.58 -32.16 34.21
CA LEU A 224 -5.68 -30.91 34.95
C LEU A 224 -7.16 -30.52 35.12
N PRO A 225 -7.50 -29.79 36.21
CA PRO A 225 -8.85 -29.76 36.81
C PRO A 225 -9.79 -28.77 36.10
N ALA A 226 -11.07 -28.75 36.52
CA ALA A 226 -12.22 -27.97 36.02
C ALA A 226 -11.89 -26.67 35.23
N GLY A 227 -12.57 -26.52 34.08
CA GLY A 227 -12.33 -25.49 33.05
C GLY A 227 -12.08 -24.06 33.55
N ARG A 228 -11.09 -23.40 32.94
CA ARG A 228 -10.63 -22.03 33.22
C ARG A 228 -11.34 -21.02 32.33
N THR A 229 -11.29 -19.75 32.72
CA THR A 229 -11.80 -18.64 31.90
C THR A 229 -10.66 -17.77 31.39
N HIS A 230 -10.68 -17.42 30.10
CA HIS A 230 -9.71 -16.53 29.44
C HIS A 230 -10.42 -15.31 28.86
N ALA A 231 -9.88 -14.11 29.04
CA ALA A 231 -10.52 -12.87 28.61
C ALA A 231 -9.62 -11.98 27.75
N LEU A 232 -10.07 -11.62 26.55
CA LEU A 232 -9.41 -10.63 25.69
C LEU A 232 -10.28 -9.36 25.66
N LEU A 233 -9.71 -8.22 26.03
CA LEU A 233 -10.42 -6.96 26.17
C LEU A 233 -9.73 -5.90 25.31
N ILE A 234 -10.44 -5.37 24.32
CA ILE A 234 -9.91 -4.43 23.33
C ILE A 234 -10.69 -3.13 23.47
N GLY A 235 -9.98 -2.01 23.65
CA GLY A 235 -10.58 -0.69 23.87
C GLY A 235 -9.81 0.42 23.16
N ILE A 236 -10.40 1.05 22.14
CA ILE A 236 -9.68 1.97 21.25
C ILE A 236 -10.34 3.35 21.26
N SER A 237 -9.71 4.31 21.92
CA SER A 237 -10.17 5.70 22.01
C SER A 237 -9.37 6.63 21.10
N ARG A 238 -8.06 6.39 20.95
CA ARG A 238 -7.17 7.18 20.09
C ARG A 238 -6.85 6.45 18.80
N TYR A 239 -6.88 7.18 17.69
CA TYR A 239 -6.58 6.68 16.34
C TYR A 239 -5.44 7.49 15.74
N GLN A 240 -4.61 6.82 14.94
CA GLN A 240 -3.46 7.42 14.27
C GLN A 240 -3.88 8.30 13.10
N SER A 241 -4.90 7.90 12.33
CA SER A 241 -5.42 8.71 11.23
C SER A 241 -6.24 9.90 11.76
N PRO A 242 -5.92 11.15 11.37
CA PRO A 242 -6.68 12.32 11.79
C PRO A 242 -8.09 12.37 11.17
N ASP A 243 -8.36 11.56 10.15
CA ASP A 243 -9.67 11.44 9.51
C ASP A 243 -10.63 10.54 10.31
N ILE A 244 -10.13 9.86 11.34
CA ILE A 244 -10.94 9.07 12.28
C ILE A 244 -11.12 9.89 13.55
N SER A 245 -12.38 10.16 13.91
CA SER A 245 -12.69 10.85 15.17
C SER A 245 -12.35 9.96 16.36
N PRO A 246 -11.66 10.46 17.40
CA PRO A 246 -11.39 9.70 18.61
C PRO A 246 -12.69 9.32 19.34
N LEU A 247 -12.66 8.18 20.02
CA LEU A 247 -13.63 7.85 21.07
C LEU A 247 -13.10 8.34 22.42
N LEU A 248 -13.97 8.43 23.41
CA LEU A 248 -13.71 9.05 24.69
C LEU A 248 -13.39 8.03 25.79
N TYR A 249 -14.02 6.84 25.74
CA TYR A 249 -14.02 5.92 26.89
C TYR A 249 -13.81 4.44 26.54
N ALA A 250 -13.65 4.09 25.27
CA ALA A 250 -13.54 2.69 24.84
C ALA A 250 -12.34 1.95 25.47
N ASP A 251 -11.19 2.63 25.63
CA ASP A 251 -10.04 2.12 26.38
C ASP A 251 -10.32 1.89 27.86
N ARG A 252 -11.01 2.83 28.50
CA ARG A 252 -11.46 2.73 29.89
C ARG A 252 -12.47 1.61 30.09
N ASP A 253 -13.37 1.38 29.12
CA ASP A 253 -14.32 0.27 29.11
C ASP A 253 -13.59 -1.09 29.21
N ALA A 254 -12.51 -1.27 28.44
CA ALA A 254 -11.69 -2.48 28.52
C ALA A 254 -10.97 -2.63 29.87
N GLU A 255 -10.51 -1.54 30.47
CA GLU A 255 -9.83 -1.56 31.78
C GLU A 255 -10.77 -1.87 32.94
N ILE A 256 -11.95 -1.25 32.99
CA ILE A 256 -12.92 -1.52 34.06
C ILE A 256 -13.49 -2.94 33.93
N PHE A 257 -13.65 -3.45 32.71
CA PHE A 257 -14.10 -4.81 32.48
C PHE A 257 -13.07 -5.84 32.97
N ARG A 258 -11.76 -5.56 32.80
CA ARG A 258 -10.69 -6.36 33.41
C ARG A 258 -10.85 -6.38 34.93
N ASP A 259 -11.08 -5.22 35.54
CA ASP A 259 -11.19 -5.12 36.99
C ASP A 259 -12.43 -5.86 37.51
N PHE A 260 -13.52 -5.89 36.73
CA PHE A 260 -14.69 -6.73 37.04
C PHE A 260 -14.32 -8.20 37.06
N LEU A 261 -13.69 -8.70 36.00
CA LEU A 261 -13.30 -10.11 35.89
C LEU A 261 -12.34 -10.58 36.99
N ARG A 262 -11.54 -9.67 37.56
CA ARG A 262 -10.67 -9.93 38.72
C ARG A 262 -11.41 -10.04 40.04
N SER A 263 -12.60 -9.43 40.16
CA SER A 263 -13.40 -9.48 41.39
C SER A 263 -13.96 -10.88 41.63
N GLU A 264 -14.32 -11.21 42.88
CA GLU A 264 -14.93 -12.50 43.21
C GLU A 264 -16.23 -12.76 42.44
N ARG A 265 -17.01 -11.69 42.22
CA ARG A 265 -18.24 -11.74 41.40
C ARG A 265 -17.95 -12.01 39.92
N GLY A 266 -16.92 -11.38 39.37
CA GLY A 266 -16.48 -11.59 37.98
C GLY A 266 -15.70 -12.89 37.75
N GLY A 267 -15.58 -13.75 38.77
CA GLY A 267 -14.96 -15.08 38.67
C GLY A 267 -13.54 -15.17 39.21
N ALA A 268 -13.00 -14.10 39.81
CA ALA A 268 -11.63 -14.03 40.34
C ALA A 268 -10.59 -14.47 39.29
N ILE A 269 -10.77 -14.04 38.05
CA ILE A 269 -9.96 -14.50 36.91
C ILE A 269 -8.53 -13.96 37.08
N PRO A 270 -7.50 -14.84 37.04
CA PRO A 270 -6.11 -14.42 37.20
C PRO A 270 -5.65 -13.48 36.08
N ASP A 271 -4.73 -12.58 36.38
CA ASP A 271 -4.14 -11.64 35.41
C ASP A 271 -3.50 -12.33 34.21
N ALA A 272 -2.88 -13.49 34.42
CA ALA A 272 -2.33 -14.28 33.33
C ALA A 272 -3.40 -14.75 32.33
N SER A 273 -4.67 -14.79 32.74
CA SER A 273 -5.82 -15.17 31.94
C SER A 273 -6.62 -13.96 31.44
N ILE A 274 -6.10 -12.73 31.56
CA ILE A 274 -6.72 -11.53 30.98
C ILE A 274 -5.70 -10.76 30.13
N ARG A 275 -6.05 -10.49 28.87
CA ARG A 275 -5.26 -9.64 27.97
C ARG A 275 -6.05 -8.38 27.65
N VAL A 276 -5.43 -7.22 27.90
CA VAL A 276 -6.02 -5.91 27.56
C VAL A 276 -5.16 -5.23 26.50
N LEU A 277 -5.81 -4.76 25.42
CA LEU A 277 -5.19 -3.95 24.37
C LEU A 277 -5.93 -2.61 24.28
N THR A 278 -5.25 -1.51 24.61
CA THR A 278 -5.82 -0.16 24.53
C THR A 278 -5.05 0.77 23.62
N ASN A 279 -5.78 1.60 22.86
CA ASN A 279 -5.23 2.66 22.01
C ASN A 279 -4.03 2.19 21.14
N GLU A 280 -2.84 2.74 21.35
CA GLU A 280 -1.61 2.41 20.61
C GLU A 280 -1.22 0.92 20.73
N GLN A 281 -1.72 0.22 21.76
CA GLN A 281 -1.52 -1.23 21.95
C GLN A 281 -2.51 -2.07 21.11
N ALA A 282 -3.56 -1.46 20.57
CA ALA A 282 -4.63 -2.10 19.81
C ALA A 282 -4.52 -1.82 18.31
N THR A 283 -3.32 -2.02 17.77
CA THR A 283 -3.10 -2.03 16.30
C THR A 283 -3.75 -3.26 15.67
N THR A 284 -3.94 -3.23 14.36
CA THR A 284 -4.47 -4.35 13.57
C THR A 284 -3.69 -5.63 13.82
N ALA A 285 -2.36 -5.53 13.84
CA ALA A 285 -1.48 -6.66 14.13
C ALA A 285 -1.68 -7.15 15.58
N SER A 286 -1.62 -6.26 16.57
CA SER A 286 -1.72 -6.64 17.99
C SER A 286 -3.05 -7.29 18.35
N VAL A 287 -4.16 -6.77 17.79
CA VAL A 287 -5.49 -7.37 17.98
C VAL A 287 -5.52 -8.79 17.44
N ARG A 288 -5.04 -9.02 16.21
CA ARG A 288 -5.02 -10.35 15.60
C ARG A 288 -4.13 -11.34 16.37
N LEU A 289 -2.97 -10.89 16.87
CA LEU A 289 -2.07 -11.73 17.68
C LEU A 289 -2.71 -12.18 18.99
N ALA A 290 -3.47 -11.32 19.64
CA ALA A 290 -4.12 -11.67 20.90
C ALA A 290 -5.16 -12.79 20.74
N PHE A 291 -5.84 -12.90 19.60
CA PHE A 291 -6.74 -14.03 19.34
C PHE A 291 -6.01 -15.36 19.24
N GLN A 292 -4.82 -15.37 18.62
CA GLN A 292 -4.08 -16.60 18.37
C GLN A 292 -3.28 -17.06 19.59
N GLU A 293 -2.50 -16.16 20.19
CA GLU A 293 -1.51 -16.57 21.19
C GLU A 293 -2.04 -16.57 22.60
N PHE A 294 -3.04 -15.73 22.84
CA PHE A 294 -3.58 -15.60 24.17
C PHE A 294 -4.84 -16.44 24.33
N LEU A 295 -5.73 -16.48 23.32
CA LEU A 295 -6.93 -17.32 23.37
C LEU A 295 -6.66 -18.73 22.84
N GLN A 296 -6.29 -18.92 21.57
CA GLN A 296 -6.13 -20.27 21.00
C GLN A 296 -5.01 -21.09 21.70
N ALA A 297 -3.87 -20.50 22.02
CA ALA A 297 -2.78 -21.27 22.63
C ALA A 297 -3.02 -21.68 24.10
N ARG A 298 -4.06 -21.13 24.75
CA ARG A 298 -4.33 -21.34 26.19
C ARG A 298 -5.69 -21.97 26.48
N ALA A 299 -6.69 -21.71 25.63
CA ALA A 299 -8.05 -22.20 25.82
C ALA A 299 -8.26 -23.58 25.17
N THR A 300 -8.90 -24.46 25.92
CA THR A 300 -9.23 -25.85 25.57
C THR A 300 -10.75 -26.06 25.53
N ARG A 301 -11.20 -27.29 25.28
CA ARG A 301 -12.63 -27.63 25.19
C ARG A 301 -13.40 -27.38 26.47
N ASP A 302 -12.75 -27.41 27.62
CA ASP A 302 -13.41 -27.20 28.90
C ASP A 302 -13.43 -25.72 29.32
N ASP A 303 -12.74 -24.84 28.58
CA ASP A 303 -12.56 -23.44 28.96
C ASP A 303 -13.66 -22.52 28.41
N THR A 304 -13.83 -21.37 29.07
CA THR A 304 -14.68 -20.27 28.62
C THR A 304 -13.83 -19.11 28.11
N VAL A 305 -14.16 -18.59 26.93
CA VAL A 305 -13.51 -17.39 26.37
C VAL A 305 -14.47 -16.21 26.45
N ILE A 306 -14.03 -15.14 27.11
CA ILE A 306 -14.72 -13.84 27.16
C ILE A 306 -13.98 -12.86 26.26
N LEU A 307 -14.72 -12.13 25.43
CA LEU A 307 -14.16 -11.12 24.55
C LEU A 307 -14.96 -9.83 24.67
N LEU A 308 -14.28 -8.72 24.94
CA LEU A 308 -14.85 -7.37 24.84
C LEU A 308 -14.12 -6.62 23.74
N VAL A 309 -14.87 -6.00 22.83
CA VAL A 309 -14.33 -5.11 21.80
C VAL A 309 -15.09 -3.80 21.80
N ALA A 310 -14.45 -2.74 22.26
CA ALA A 310 -14.94 -1.36 22.21
C ALA A 310 -14.08 -0.53 21.23
N ALA A 311 -14.64 -0.16 20.08
CA ALA A 311 -13.97 0.65 19.05
C ALA A 311 -14.96 1.15 17.98
N HIS A 312 -14.49 1.99 17.05
CA HIS A 312 -15.25 2.32 15.84
C HIS A 312 -15.54 1.08 14.97
N GLY A 313 -16.75 1.05 14.42
CA GLY A 313 -17.15 0.12 13.36
C GLY A 313 -17.61 0.89 12.13
N THR A 314 -17.10 0.54 10.95
CA THR A 314 -17.38 1.23 9.69
C THR A 314 -17.68 0.26 8.56
N VAL A 315 -18.18 0.78 7.44
CA VAL A 315 -18.55 -0.01 6.26
C VAL A 315 -17.93 0.65 5.04
N GLN A 316 -17.20 -0.15 4.26
CA GLN A 316 -16.66 0.29 2.99
C GLN A 316 -17.34 -0.47 1.87
N THR A 317 -17.90 0.26 0.90
CA THR A 317 -18.47 -0.32 -0.31
C THR A 317 -17.52 -0.13 -1.48
N ALA A 318 -17.00 -1.24 -2.02
CA ALA A 318 -16.13 -1.25 -3.20
C ALA A 318 -16.62 -2.31 -4.19
N GLY A 319 -16.74 -1.96 -5.48
CA GLY A 319 -17.11 -2.91 -6.54
C GLY A 319 -18.50 -3.58 -6.39
N GLY A 320 -19.44 -2.95 -5.68
CA GLY A 320 -20.77 -3.52 -5.39
C GLY A 320 -20.83 -4.43 -4.16
N ARG A 321 -19.69 -4.61 -3.47
CA ARG A 321 -19.57 -5.39 -2.23
C ARG A 321 -19.40 -4.43 -1.05
N SER A 322 -20.11 -4.70 0.05
CA SER A 322 -20.11 -3.89 1.27
C SER A 322 -19.52 -4.72 2.40
N ASP A 323 -18.30 -4.41 2.82
CA ASP A 323 -17.61 -5.11 3.91
C ASP A 323 -17.57 -4.21 5.17
N ALA A 324 -17.85 -4.81 6.33
CA ALA A 324 -17.79 -4.12 7.62
C ALA A 324 -16.42 -4.31 8.27
N TYR A 325 -15.88 -3.27 8.90
CA TYR A 325 -14.56 -3.24 9.51
C TYR A 325 -14.65 -2.75 10.96
N LEU A 326 -13.92 -3.43 11.84
CA LEU A 326 -13.50 -2.87 13.11
C LEU A 326 -12.29 -1.96 12.83
N VAL A 327 -12.39 -0.72 13.27
CA VAL A 327 -11.34 0.28 13.11
C VAL A 327 -10.38 0.17 14.28
N THR A 328 -9.18 -0.29 13.99
CA THR A 328 -8.03 -0.41 14.91
C THR A 328 -7.26 0.92 14.98
N HIS A 329 -6.34 1.04 15.93
CA HIS A 329 -5.60 2.28 16.15
C HIS A 329 -4.89 2.82 14.90
N ASP A 330 -4.32 1.91 14.11
CA ASP A 330 -3.51 2.15 12.91
C ASP A 330 -4.30 2.11 11.59
N ALA A 331 -5.64 2.09 11.67
CA ALA A 331 -6.49 2.07 10.49
C ALA A 331 -6.56 3.42 9.78
N ASP A 332 -6.74 3.39 8.46
CA ASP A 332 -6.89 4.55 7.59
C ASP A 332 -8.15 4.43 6.71
N PRO A 333 -9.08 5.40 6.76
CA PRO A 333 -10.30 5.39 5.95
C PRO A 333 -10.06 5.31 4.43
N GLN A 334 -8.89 5.74 3.95
CA GLN A 334 -8.54 5.71 2.54
C GLN A 334 -8.24 4.29 2.02
N ASP A 335 -7.86 3.34 2.89
CA ASP A 335 -7.60 1.93 2.57
C ASP A 335 -7.93 0.97 3.74
N LEU A 336 -9.20 0.93 4.15
CA LEU A 336 -9.66 0.06 5.26
C LEU A 336 -9.44 -1.43 5.00
N ALA A 337 -9.42 -1.85 3.73
CA ALA A 337 -9.16 -3.24 3.35
C ALA A 337 -7.79 -3.76 3.83
N ARG A 338 -6.81 -2.86 3.97
CA ARG A 338 -5.44 -3.20 4.40
C ARG A 338 -5.05 -2.67 5.77
N THR A 339 -5.73 -1.62 6.22
CA THR A 339 -5.37 -0.92 7.45
C THR A 339 -6.35 -1.19 8.60
N GLY A 340 -7.56 -1.67 8.32
CA GLY A 340 -8.55 -2.06 9.33
C GLY A 340 -8.67 -3.57 9.53
N LEU A 341 -9.44 -3.98 10.54
CA LEU A 341 -9.76 -5.39 10.81
C LEU A 341 -11.15 -5.72 10.24
N PRO A 342 -11.28 -6.51 9.15
CA PRO A 342 -12.59 -6.91 8.63
C PRO A 342 -13.38 -7.68 9.69
N MET A 343 -14.66 -7.35 9.86
CA MET A 343 -15.56 -8.09 10.77
C MET A 343 -15.74 -9.56 10.32
N SER A 344 -15.55 -9.85 9.04
CA SER A 344 -15.48 -11.22 8.52
C SER A 344 -14.24 -11.98 8.97
N ASP A 345 -13.13 -11.29 9.23
CA ASP A 345 -11.91 -11.92 9.76
C ASP A 345 -12.09 -12.21 11.24
N LEU A 346 -12.72 -11.30 11.98
CA LEU A 346 -13.11 -11.53 13.38
C LEU A 346 -13.98 -12.79 13.50
N ALA A 347 -14.95 -12.96 12.59
CA ALA A 347 -15.77 -14.17 12.49
C ALA A 347 -14.95 -15.45 12.25
N LYS A 348 -13.96 -15.41 11.33
CA LYS A 348 -13.07 -16.54 11.03
C LYS A 348 -12.16 -16.88 12.21
N LEU A 349 -11.69 -15.88 12.95
CA LEU A 349 -10.89 -16.09 14.16
C LEU A 349 -11.70 -16.91 15.19
N PHE A 350 -13.00 -16.68 15.32
CA PHE A 350 -13.86 -17.50 16.18
C PHE A 350 -14.08 -18.92 15.64
N SER A 351 -14.44 -19.07 14.36
CA SER A 351 -14.81 -20.39 13.81
C SER A 351 -13.59 -21.28 13.52
N GLY A 352 -12.43 -20.70 13.24
CA GLY A 352 -11.19 -21.41 12.93
C GLY A 352 -10.34 -21.64 14.18
N GLU A 353 -9.88 -20.54 14.79
CA GLU A 353 -8.85 -20.58 15.85
C GLU A 353 -9.40 -21.03 17.21
N LEU A 354 -10.69 -20.80 17.48
CA LEU A 354 -11.36 -21.17 18.74
C LEU A 354 -12.33 -22.36 18.59
N SER A 355 -12.22 -23.12 17.50
CA SER A 355 -13.04 -24.33 17.23
C SER A 355 -12.91 -25.42 18.30
N GLY A 356 -11.85 -25.37 19.11
CA GLY A 356 -11.61 -26.26 20.24
C GLY A 356 -12.16 -25.76 21.57
N VAL A 357 -12.88 -24.64 21.64
CA VAL A 357 -13.43 -24.04 22.88
C VAL A 357 -14.93 -24.28 22.93
N ARG A 358 -15.46 -24.80 24.06
CA ARG A 358 -16.89 -25.08 24.19
C ARG A 358 -17.73 -23.82 24.37
N ARG A 359 -17.26 -22.79 25.08
CA ARG A 359 -18.07 -21.60 25.39
C ARG A 359 -17.36 -20.29 25.05
N ILE A 360 -18.01 -19.46 24.22
CA ILE A 360 -17.50 -18.14 23.82
C ILE A 360 -18.55 -17.08 24.12
N VAL A 361 -18.16 -16.04 24.86
CA VAL A 361 -18.98 -14.89 25.26
C VAL A 361 -18.37 -13.63 24.65
N LEU A 362 -19.03 -13.04 23.65
CA LEU A 362 -18.58 -11.83 22.96
C LEU A 362 -19.45 -10.63 23.32
N TYR A 363 -18.84 -9.56 23.81
CA TYR A 363 -19.42 -8.23 23.97
C TYR A 363 -18.81 -7.30 22.91
N LEU A 364 -19.61 -6.88 21.92
CA LEU A 364 -19.14 -6.02 20.82
C LEU A 364 -19.74 -4.61 20.93
N ASP A 365 -18.98 -3.69 21.53
CA ASP A 365 -19.28 -2.26 21.61
C ASP A 365 -18.69 -1.48 20.43
N ALA A 366 -19.24 -1.77 19.25
CA ALA A 366 -18.89 -1.06 18.02
C ALA A 366 -20.13 -0.49 17.33
N CYS A 367 -19.95 0.61 16.60
CA CYS A 367 -20.97 1.10 15.69
C CYS A 367 -21.26 0.04 14.62
N ARG A 368 -22.53 -0.10 14.23
CA ARG A 368 -22.96 -1.08 13.21
C ARG A 368 -22.61 -2.53 13.57
N ALA A 369 -22.47 -2.86 14.85
CA ALA A 369 -22.13 -4.21 15.33
C ALA A 369 -23.06 -5.30 14.77
N GLY A 370 -24.33 -4.96 14.48
CA GLY A 370 -25.29 -5.85 13.82
C GLY A 370 -24.96 -6.26 12.37
N GLN A 371 -23.86 -5.77 11.77
CA GLN A 371 -23.33 -6.25 10.50
C GLN A 371 -22.34 -7.43 10.64
N LEU A 372 -22.08 -7.89 11.87
CA LEU A 372 -21.38 -9.15 12.13
C LEU A 372 -22.21 -10.30 11.51
N GLY A 373 -21.86 -10.72 10.29
CA GLY A 373 -22.65 -11.63 9.44
C GLY A 373 -22.77 -13.08 9.93
N VAL A 374 -22.38 -13.36 11.18
CA VAL A 374 -22.24 -14.72 11.73
C VAL A 374 -23.56 -15.30 12.21
N LEU A 375 -24.60 -14.50 12.44
CA LEU A 375 -25.72 -14.97 13.27
C LEU A 375 -27.07 -14.61 12.63
N LYS A 376 -27.41 -15.33 11.55
CA LYS A 376 -28.80 -15.49 11.08
C LYS A 376 -29.39 -16.75 11.70
N THR A 377 -30.33 -16.55 12.60
CA THR A 377 -31.14 -17.57 13.27
C THR A 377 -32.14 -18.23 12.31
N ASN A 378 -32.32 -19.54 12.49
CA ASN A 378 -33.38 -20.43 11.95
C ASN A 378 -33.27 -20.98 10.53
N SER A 379 -32.08 -21.00 9.93
CA SER A 379 -31.80 -21.94 8.83
C SER A 379 -30.33 -22.32 8.89
N ILE A 380 -30.04 -23.45 9.54
CA ILE A 380 -28.73 -24.09 9.42
C ILE A 380 -28.57 -24.45 7.95
N HIS A 381 -27.70 -23.74 7.23
CA HIS A 381 -27.33 -24.11 5.88
C HIS A 381 -26.54 -25.43 5.98
N PRO A 382 -26.77 -26.46 5.14
CA PRO A 382 -26.13 -27.79 5.25
C PRO A 382 -24.59 -27.83 5.10
N LEU A 383 -23.95 -26.66 4.96
CA LEU A 383 -22.50 -26.49 4.85
C LEU A 383 -21.87 -25.92 6.13
N MET A 384 -22.67 -25.42 7.08
CA MET A 384 -22.18 -24.87 8.35
C MET A 384 -22.14 -25.89 9.50
N GLU A 385 -22.76 -27.07 9.34
CA GLU A 385 -22.58 -28.24 10.22
C GLU A 385 -21.11 -28.72 10.30
N ARG A 386 -20.22 -28.18 9.46
CA ARG A 386 -18.79 -28.56 9.41
C ARG A 386 -17.82 -27.60 10.08
N PHE A 387 -18.22 -26.41 10.51
CA PHE A 387 -17.27 -25.34 10.86
C PHE A 387 -17.47 -24.67 12.22
N VAL A 388 -18.58 -24.95 12.89
CA VAL A 388 -18.69 -24.84 14.35
C VAL A 388 -19.12 -26.23 14.78
N PRO A 389 -18.36 -26.95 15.62
CA PRO A 389 -18.82 -28.22 16.15
C PRO A 389 -20.22 -28.01 16.75
N GLU A 390 -21.16 -28.96 16.58
CA GLU A 390 -22.52 -28.89 17.16
C GLU A 390 -22.54 -28.61 18.68
N GLU A 391 -21.38 -28.72 19.34
CA GLU A 391 -21.16 -28.60 20.78
C GLU A 391 -20.62 -27.22 21.26
N THR A 392 -20.34 -26.25 20.37
CA THR A 392 -19.84 -24.91 20.78
C THR A 392 -20.97 -23.91 21.05
N GLU A 393 -21.09 -23.48 22.32
CA GLU A 393 -22.00 -22.46 22.82
C GLU A 393 -21.40 -21.06 22.55
N LEU A 394 -21.81 -20.39 21.46
CA LEU A 394 -21.45 -18.99 21.17
C LEU A 394 -22.59 -18.05 21.59
N PHE A 395 -22.31 -17.16 22.53
CA PHE A 395 -23.15 -16.02 22.84
C PHE A 395 -22.45 -14.71 22.44
N ALA A 396 -23.14 -13.89 21.65
CA ALA A 396 -22.64 -12.57 21.26
C ALA A 396 -23.69 -11.50 21.56
N PHE A 397 -23.32 -10.51 22.37
CA PHE A 397 -24.12 -9.34 22.67
C PHE A 397 -23.55 -8.12 21.95
N LEU A 398 -24.30 -7.64 20.96
CA LEU A 398 -23.91 -6.58 20.05
C LEU A 398 -24.51 -5.27 20.54
N ALA A 399 -23.70 -4.22 20.67
CA ALA A 399 -24.14 -2.94 21.24
C ALA A 399 -25.14 -2.17 20.38
N SER A 400 -25.15 -2.40 19.06
CA SER A 400 -25.95 -1.63 18.11
C SER A 400 -26.43 -2.47 16.92
N GLY A 401 -27.57 -2.10 16.34
CA GLY A 401 -28.05 -2.67 15.08
C GLY A 401 -27.17 -2.31 13.87
N LYS A 402 -27.44 -2.94 12.72
CA LYS A 402 -26.69 -2.78 11.44
C LYS A 402 -26.55 -1.33 10.92
N ASP A 403 -27.45 -0.44 11.33
CA ASP A 403 -27.53 0.96 10.92
C ASP A 403 -27.51 1.93 12.12
N GLU A 404 -27.17 1.43 13.31
CA GLU A 404 -27.15 2.19 14.56
C GLU A 404 -25.71 2.48 15.01
N VAL A 405 -25.54 3.51 15.84
CA VAL A 405 -24.24 4.01 16.32
C VAL A 405 -24.15 3.78 17.82
N ALA A 406 -23.00 3.28 18.30
CA ALA A 406 -22.73 3.14 19.73
C ALA A 406 -22.52 4.51 20.38
N ARG A 407 -23.00 4.68 21.61
CA ARG A 407 -22.95 5.94 22.37
C ARG A 407 -22.02 5.81 23.55
N GLU A 408 -21.28 6.87 23.83
CA GLU A 408 -20.42 6.98 25.01
C GLU A 408 -20.58 8.36 25.63
N GLY A 409 -20.30 8.48 26.93
CA GLY A 409 -20.51 9.73 27.65
C GLY A 409 -20.13 9.66 29.13
N PRO A 410 -19.77 10.79 29.75
CA PRO A 410 -19.46 10.88 31.17
C PRO A 410 -20.66 10.54 32.09
N GLU A 411 -21.88 10.63 31.59
CA GLU A 411 -23.11 10.23 32.29
C GLU A 411 -23.08 8.76 32.73
N PHE A 412 -22.45 7.89 31.96
CA PHE A 412 -22.34 6.46 32.24
C PHE A 412 -21.19 6.22 33.22
N GLY A 413 -21.47 6.29 34.53
CA GLY A 413 -20.51 5.92 35.58
C GLY A 413 -19.21 6.71 35.61
N GLY A 414 -19.23 7.97 35.19
CA GLY A 414 -18.03 8.81 35.14
C GLY A 414 -17.25 8.71 33.82
N GLY A 415 -17.78 8.02 32.80
CA GLY A 415 -17.24 7.97 31.44
C GLY A 415 -17.07 6.56 30.91
N HIS A 416 -18.06 6.07 30.15
CA HIS A 416 -18.11 4.74 29.55
C HIS A 416 -18.93 4.76 28.25
N GLY A 417 -18.82 3.71 27.43
CA GLY A 417 -19.83 3.35 26.45
C GLY A 417 -21.15 2.98 27.14
N ALA A 418 -22.30 3.42 26.62
CA ALA A 418 -23.60 3.14 27.19
C ALA A 418 -23.85 1.62 27.32
N PHE A 419 -23.47 0.86 26.29
CA PHE A 419 -23.58 -0.59 26.30
C PHE A 419 -22.61 -1.22 27.30
N SER A 420 -21.32 -0.89 27.22
CA SER A 420 -20.30 -1.41 28.14
C SER A 420 -20.63 -1.14 29.62
N TYR A 421 -21.14 0.06 29.92
CA TYR A 421 -21.60 0.43 31.26
C TYR A 421 -22.74 -0.45 31.74
N PHE A 422 -23.82 -0.57 30.95
CA PHE A 422 -25.00 -1.33 31.40
C PHE A 422 -24.78 -2.84 31.42
N VAL A 423 -23.83 -3.37 30.62
CA VAL A 423 -23.36 -4.76 30.78
C VAL A 423 -22.73 -4.94 32.16
N LEU A 424 -21.80 -4.07 32.55
CA LEU A 424 -21.15 -4.13 33.85
C LEU A 424 -22.12 -3.89 35.01
N ASP A 425 -23.03 -2.92 34.87
CA ASP A 425 -24.10 -2.64 35.82
C ASP A 425 -25.00 -3.86 36.04
N ALA A 426 -25.40 -4.54 34.96
CA ALA A 426 -26.21 -5.75 35.01
C ALA A 426 -25.49 -6.88 35.75
N LEU A 427 -24.23 -7.15 35.35
CA LEU A 427 -23.38 -8.15 36.00
C LEU A 427 -23.04 -7.78 37.45
N ASN A 428 -23.19 -6.51 37.83
CA ASN A 428 -23.01 -6.06 39.21
C ASN A 428 -24.30 -6.12 40.04
N GLY A 429 -25.38 -6.68 39.50
CA GLY A 429 -26.58 -7.05 40.23
C GLY A 429 -27.79 -6.14 40.03
N SER A 430 -27.68 -5.10 39.19
CA SER A 430 -28.85 -4.24 38.88
C SER A 430 -29.94 -4.96 38.07
N ALA A 431 -29.61 -6.12 37.49
CA ALA A 431 -30.52 -6.94 36.69
C ALA A 431 -31.30 -7.99 37.49
N ASP A 432 -31.00 -8.22 38.78
CA ASP A 432 -31.70 -9.19 39.65
C ASP A 432 -33.13 -8.71 39.89
N ALA A 433 -34.06 -9.18 39.06
CA ALA A 433 -35.41 -8.66 38.98
C ALA A 433 -36.35 -9.39 39.95
N ASP A 434 -36.07 -10.67 40.24
CA ASP A 434 -36.83 -11.49 41.17
C ASP A 434 -36.29 -11.45 42.62
N ALA A 435 -35.17 -10.73 42.84
CA ALA A 435 -34.49 -10.55 44.11
C ALA A 435 -33.96 -11.85 44.74
N ASN A 436 -33.63 -12.84 43.91
CA ASN A 436 -33.10 -14.13 44.34
C ASN A 436 -31.58 -14.10 44.66
N ARG A 437 -30.93 -12.94 44.46
CA ARG A 437 -29.48 -12.70 44.63
C ARG A 437 -28.59 -13.37 43.58
N GLU A 438 -29.17 -13.72 42.45
CA GLU A 438 -28.50 -14.21 41.25
C GLU A 438 -29.03 -13.37 40.07
N VAL A 439 -28.22 -13.19 39.03
CA VAL A 439 -28.67 -12.60 37.76
C VAL A 439 -28.62 -13.70 36.74
N ASP A 440 -29.77 -14.12 36.22
CA ASP A 440 -29.82 -15.10 35.15
C ASP A 440 -29.61 -14.46 33.76
N PHE A 441 -29.48 -15.32 32.75
CA PHE A 441 -29.26 -14.90 31.37
C PHE A 441 -30.38 -13.98 30.82
N ASN A 442 -31.65 -14.29 31.09
CA ASN A 442 -32.77 -13.53 30.58
C ASN A 442 -32.87 -12.18 31.27
N GLU A 443 -32.71 -12.16 32.60
CA GLU A 443 -32.63 -10.94 33.40
C GLU A 443 -31.51 -10.02 32.91
N PHE A 444 -30.32 -10.58 32.66
CA PHE A 444 -29.17 -9.87 32.12
C PHE A 444 -29.48 -9.23 30.76
N VAL A 445 -29.98 -10.01 29.79
CA VAL A 445 -30.28 -9.53 28.43
C VAL A 445 -31.37 -8.44 28.48
N ASP A 446 -32.46 -8.70 29.19
CA ASP A 446 -33.60 -7.77 29.29
C ASP A 446 -33.19 -6.44 29.93
N HIS A 447 -32.39 -6.50 31.01
CA HIS A 447 -31.90 -5.29 31.68
C HIS A 447 -31.01 -4.46 30.77
N VAL A 448 -30.00 -5.07 30.15
CA VAL A 448 -29.06 -4.34 29.27
C VAL A 448 -29.80 -3.72 28.09
N GLN A 449 -30.69 -4.47 27.43
CA GLN A 449 -31.48 -3.94 26.32
C GLN A 449 -32.37 -2.77 26.75
N ARG A 450 -33.08 -2.90 27.88
CA ARG A 450 -33.99 -1.88 28.41
C ARG A 450 -33.23 -0.62 28.81
N MET A 451 -32.17 -0.76 29.60
CA MET A 451 -31.41 0.36 30.14
C MET A 451 -30.64 1.11 29.05
N VAL A 452 -29.98 0.41 28.12
CA VAL A 452 -29.30 1.08 26.99
C VAL A 452 -30.32 1.82 26.13
N ARG A 453 -31.48 1.22 25.86
CA ARG A 453 -32.55 1.88 25.09
C ARG A 453 -33.07 3.12 25.82
N GLU A 454 -33.30 3.04 27.13
CA GLU A 454 -33.77 4.16 27.93
C GLU A 454 -32.73 5.29 27.97
N ALA A 455 -31.50 4.97 28.34
CA ALA A 455 -30.43 5.94 28.53
C ALA A 455 -30.02 6.62 27.21
N THR A 456 -30.10 5.92 26.08
CA THR A 456 -29.84 6.49 24.75
C THR A 456 -31.08 7.08 24.07
N LYS A 457 -32.24 7.12 24.75
CA LYS A 457 -33.52 7.60 24.20
C LYS A 457 -33.93 6.87 22.91
N GLY A 458 -33.67 5.57 22.85
CA GLY A 458 -33.99 4.67 21.74
C GLY A 458 -33.07 4.78 20.53
N ARG A 459 -31.92 5.46 20.66
CA ARG A 459 -30.95 5.64 19.57
C ARG A 459 -29.98 4.47 19.41
N GLN A 460 -29.88 3.61 20.42
CA GLN A 460 -29.05 2.41 20.42
C GLN A 460 -29.86 1.24 20.95
N ARG A 461 -29.84 0.11 20.24
CA ARG A 461 -30.56 -1.11 20.62
C ARG A 461 -29.60 -2.30 20.60
N PRO A 462 -29.16 -2.76 21.79
CA PRO A 462 -28.37 -3.97 21.89
C PRO A 462 -29.12 -5.19 21.33
N ARG A 463 -28.38 -6.17 20.82
CA ARG A 463 -28.92 -7.44 20.31
C ARG A 463 -28.03 -8.60 20.67
N GLU A 464 -28.59 -9.58 21.34
CA GLU A 464 -28.01 -10.89 21.59
C GLU A 464 -28.14 -11.81 20.39
N ARG A 465 -27.22 -12.78 20.36
CA ARG A 465 -27.17 -13.87 19.40
C ARG A 465 -26.64 -15.10 20.11
N GLY A 466 -27.29 -16.24 19.89
CA GLY A 466 -27.05 -17.45 20.68
C GLY A 466 -27.83 -17.42 21.99
N ASP A 467 -27.81 -18.54 22.69
CA ASP A 467 -28.52 -18.75 23.96
C ASP A 467 -27.58 -19.50 24.90
N LEU A 468 -27.43 -19.02 26.13
CA LEU A 468 -26.66 -19.69 27.18
C LEU A 468 -27.54 -20.57 28.07
N GLY A 469 -28.86 -20.64 27.81
CA GLY A 469 -29.82 -21.37 28.63
C GLY A 469 -29.98 -20.76 30.03
N ASN A 470 -30.25 -21.60 31.03
CA ASN A 470 -30.45 -21.17 32.43
C ASN A 470 -29.10 -20.95 33.17
N VAL A 471 -28.17 -20.24 32.54
CA VAL A 471 -26.88 -19.91 33.16
C VAL A 471 -27.04 -18.69 34.06
N VAL A 472 -26.54 -18.81 35.30
CA VAL A 472 -26.36 -17.67 36.21
C VAL A 472 -25.19 -16.84 35.69
N MET A 473 -25.47 -15.61 35.29
CA MET A 473 -24.49 -14.65 34.78
C MET A 473 -23.71 -13.97 35.90
N SER A 474 -24.33 -13.79 37.08
CA SER A 474 -23.69 -13.18 38.25
C SER A 474 -24.30 -13.66 39.58
N ASP A 475 -23.46 -13.80 40.61
CA ASP A 475 -23.85 -14.16 41.97
C ASP A 475 -23.63 -12.97 42.91
N LEU A 476 -24.71 -12.37 43.40
CA LEU A 476 -24.66 -11.15 44.20
C LEU A 476 -24.18 -11.42 45.63
N ARG A 477 -24.11 -12.68 46.07
CA ARG A 477 -23.54 -13.06 47.37
C ARG A 477 -22.03 -12.81 47.41
N LYS A 478 -21.38 -12.70 46.24
CA LYS A 478 -19.96 -12.36 46.11
C LYS A 478 -19.78 -10.85 45.93
N PRO A 479 -18.70 -10.25 46.47
CA PRO A 479 -18.39 -8.85 46.27
C PRO A 479 -18.07 -8.57 44.79
N GLY A 480 -18.71 -7.53 44.25
CA GLY A 480 -18.51 -7.06 42.88
C GLY A 480 -17.67 -5.78 42.80
N LEU A 481 -17.86 -5.00 41.75
CA LEU A 481 -17.19 -3.71 41.60
C LEU A 481 -17.96 -2.59 42.28
N GLU A 482 -17.24 -1.58 42.75
CA GLU A 482 -17.83 -0.27 43.00
C GLU A 482 -17.96 0.49 41.67
N LEU A 483 -19.11 0.33 41.02
CA LEU A 483 -19.46 1.11 39.84
C LEU A 483 -20.10 2.43 40.26
N GLN A 484 -19.61 3.54 39.70
CA GLN A 484 -20.28 4.82 39.85
C GLN A 484 -21.66 4.73 39.20
N ALA A 485 -22.69 5.22 39.89
CA ALA A 485 -24.06 5.24 39.38
C ALA A 485 -24.14 6.06 38.09
N TRP A 486 -24.97 5.61 37.14
CA TRP A 486 -25.34 6.37 35.96
C TRP A 486 -25.98 7.69 36.41
N ARG A 487 -25.32 8.81 36.09
CA ARG A 487 -25.75 10.15 36.44
C ARG A 487 -26.32 10.80 35.19
N ARG A 488 -27.44 11.50 35.32
CA ARG A 488 -27.98 12.25 34.19
C ARG A 488 -27.14 13.49 33.81
N ASP A 489 -26.11 13.85 34.60
CA ASP A 489 -25.18 14.97 34.36
C ASP A 489 -23.73 14.70 34.86
N SER A 490 -22.79 15.48 34.31
CA SER A 490 -21.37 15.28 33.94
C SER A 490 -20.23 14.96 34.95
N ALA A 491 -19.19 14.27 34.40
CA ALA A 491 -17.71 14.46 34.38
C ALA A 491 -16.76 14.15 35.58
N VAL A 492 -15.67 13.36 35.34
CA VAL A 492 -14.20 13.57 35.65
C VAL A 492 -13.34 12.26 35.54
N GLN A 493 -12.02 12.42 35.26
CA GLN A 493 -10.94 11.47 34.85
C GLN A 493 -10.22 10.63 35.95
N ILE A 494 -9.53 9.53 35.58
CA ILE A 494 -8.70 8.62 36.43
C ILE A 494 -7.35 8.26 35.75
N ALA A 495 -6.31 7.98 36.56
CA ALA A 495 -4.96 7.53 36.18
C ALA A 495 -4.61 6.12 36.72
N ALA A 496 -3.64 5.42 36.08
CA ALA A 496 -3.35 3.98 36.22
C ALA A 496 -1.93 3.63 36.75
N VAL A 497 -1.72 2.37 37.19
CA VAL A 497 -0.41 1.77 37.60
C VAL A 497 -0.29 0.28 37.19
N ARG A 498 0.93 -0.20 36.86
CA ARG A 498 1.33 -1.57 36.38
C ARG A 498 2.41 -2.25 37.26
N GLY A 499 2.58 -3.59 37.15
CA GLY A 499 3.55 -4.45 37.87
C GLY A 499 4.44 -5.39 37.01
N LEU A 500 5.36 -6.13 37.68
CA LEU A 500 6.72 -6.61 37.27
C LEU A 500 6.87 -7.83 36.33
N VAL A 501 8.02 -7.87 35.60
CA VAL A 501 8.40 -8.79 34.49
C VAL A 501 9.90 -9.21 34.63
N PRO A 502 10.36 -10.39 34.15
CA PRO A 502 11.77 -10.82 34.23
C PRO A 502 12.78 -9.89 33.53
N PRO A 503 14.08 -9.83 33.95
CA PRO A 503 15.04 -8.83 33.45
C PRO A 503 15.38 -8.90 31.96
N ALA A 504 15.54 -10.10 31.37
CA ALA A 504 15.82 -10.25 29.95
C ALA A 504 14.62 -9.82 29.09
N VAL A 505 13.41 -10.21 29.52
CA VAL A 505 12.14 -9.78 28.91
C VAL A 505 11.95 -8.27 29.09
N THR A 506 12.40 -7.71 30.22
CA THR A 506 12.37 -6.26 30.47
C THR A 506 13.25 -5.53 29.48
N ARG A 507 14.53 -5.93 29.31
CA ARG A 507 15.44 -5.33 28.31
C ARG A 507 14.96 -5.50 26.87
N PHE A 508 14.39 -6.67 26.55
CA PHE A 508 13.79 -6.94 25.25
C PHE A 508 12.61 -5.99 24.97
N ARG A 509 11.68 -5.83 25.93
CA ARG A 509 10.56 -4.90 25.83
C ARG A 509 11.02 -3.44 25.80
N GLU A 510 11.99 -3.06 26.62
CA GLU A 510 12.60 -1.72 26.59
C GLU A 510 13.25 -1.42 25.22
N ALA A 511 13.87 -2.41 24.57
CA ALA A 511 14.41 -2.25 23.23
C ALA A 511 13.29 -2.04 22.18
N ILE A 512 12.19 -2.78 22.28
CA ILE A 512 10.99 -2.59 21.45
C ILE A 512 10.38 -1.20 21.68
N ASP A 513 10.16 -0.82 22.93
CA ASP A 513 9.55 0.46 23.32
C ASP A 513 10.44 1.65 22.91
N ALA A 514 11.77 1.47 22.91
CA ALA A 514 12.73 2.44 22.38
C ALA A 514 12.84 2.43 20.84
N GLY A 515 12.12 1.55 20.15
CA GLY A 515 12.12 1.43 18.69
C GLY A 515 13.36 0.78 18.08
N ARG A 516 14.23 0.16 18.89
CA ARG A 516 15.44 -0.58 18.48
C ARG A 516 15.06 -2.01 18.10
N ILE A 517 14.46 -2.15 16.93
CA ILE A 517 13.78 -3.38 16.51
C ILE A 517 14.39 -3.99 15.25
N LEU A 518 15.45 -3.40 14.66
CA LEU A 518 16.03 -3.89 13.41
C LEU A 518 17.15 -4.91 13.64
N THR A 519 17.30 -5.85 12.71
CA THR A 519 18.39 -6.84 12.79
C THR A 519 19.73 -6.17 12.53
N GLY A 520 20.71 -6.40 13.42
CA GLY A 520 22.06 -5.83 13.29
C GLY A 520 22.22 -4.41 13.87
N GLU A 521 21.14 -3.83 14.41
CA GLU A 521 21.22 -2.60 15.19
C GLU A 521 21.70 -2.90 16.62
N PRO A 522 22.71 -2.17 17.15
CA PRO A 522 23.21 -2.37 18.51
C PRO A 522 22.15 -2.19 19.59
N GLY A 523 22.07 -3.14 20.52
CA GLY A 523 21.09 -3.14 21.60
C GLY A 523 19.65 -3.36 21.14
N SER A 524 19.45 -3.88 19.93
CA SER A 524 18.12 -4.19 19.41
C SER A 524 17.47 -5.36 20.16
N ALA A 525 16.15 -5.44 20.05
CA ALA A 525 15.38 -6.56 20.59
C ALA A 525 15.86 -7.93 20.07
N PHE A 526 16.46 -7.98 18.86
CA PHE A 526 17.04 -9.21 18.30
C PHE A 526 18.26 -9.73 19.07
N GLU A 527 19.01 -8.87 19.77
CA GLU A 527 20.15 -9.31 20.60
C GLU A 527 19.68 -10.09 21.84
N TRP A 528 18.54 -9.70 22.40
CA TRP A 528 17.95 -10.33 23.60
C TRP A 528 17.02 -11.49 23.26
N LEU A 529 16.62 -11.65 22.00
CA LEU A 529 15.67 -12.67 21.57
C LEU A 529 16.11 -14.12 21.91
N PRO A 530 17.39 -14.52 21.77
CA PRO A 530 17.85 -15.84 22.22
C PRO A 530 17.63 -16.06 23.73
N ASP A 531 17.89 -15.05 24.55
CA ASP A 531 17.70 -15.12 26.01
C ASP A 531 16.22 -15.17 26.38
N VAL A 532 15.36 -14.45 25.65
CA VAL A 532 13.89 -14.53 25.79
C VAL A 532 13.40 -15.95 25.47
N ARG A 533 13.90 -16.55 24.39
CA ARG A 533 13.57 -17.94 23.99
C ARG A 533 14.02 -18.98 25.01
N ALA A 534 15.15 -18.73 25.70
CA ALA A 534 15.69 -19.63 26.70
C ALA A 534 15.06 -19.45 28.10
N SER A 535 14.59 -18.24 28.42
CA SER A 535 14.12 -17.85 29.76
C SER A 535 12.61 -17.98 29.98
N LEU A 536 11.83 -18.16 28.92
CA LEU A 536 10.38 -18.31 28.97
C LEU A 536 9.93 -19.70 28.52
N PRO A 537 8.78 -20.21 29.02
CA PRO A 537 8.10 -21.34 28.41
C PRO A 537 7.87 -21.09 26.91
N PRO A 538 7.86 -22.14 26.05
CA PRO A 538 7.81 -21.97 24.59
C PRO A 538 6.69 -21.06 24.08
N LEU A 539 5.49 -21.16 24.65
CA LEU A 539 4.35 -20.32 24.27
C LEU A 539 4.55 -18.84 24.66
N ASP A 540 5.15 -18.57 25.82
CA ASP A 540 5.40 -17.21 26.29
C ASP A 540 6.59 -16.56 25.55
N ALA A 541 7.60 -17.37 25.16
CA ALA A 541 8.69 -16.92 24.30
C ALA A 541 8.20 -16.51 22.90
N VAL A 542 7.29 -17.31 22.32
CA VAL A 542 6.66 -17.01 21.03
C VAL A 542 5.83 -15.72 21.12
N ALA A 543 5.11 -15.49 22.23
CA ALA A 543 4.36 -14.25 22.45
C ALA A 543 5.26 -12.98 22.52
N GLU A 544 6.44 -13.07 23.12
CA GLU A 544 7.39 -11.95 23.12
C GLU A 544 8.03 -11.75 21.74
N GLU A 545 8.36 -12.82 21.02
CA GLU A 545 8.87 -12.71 19.64
C GLU A 545 7.82 -12.11 18.68
N ASN A 546 6.55 -12.44 18.88
CA ASN A 546 5.43 -11.84 18.15
C ASN A 546 5.23 -10.36 18.49
N ARG A 547 5.56 -9.93 19.70
CA ARG A 547 5.61 -8.50 20.06
C ARG A 547 6.63 -7.74 19.20
N LEU A 548 7.82 -8.32 19.01
CA LEU A 548 8.83 -7.74 18.13
C LEU A 548 8.37 -7.71 16.67
N ARG A 549 7.74 -8.79 16.18
CA ARG A 549 7.13 -8.79 14.84
C ARG A 549 6.07 -7.70 14.70
N ALA A 550 5.18 -7.55 15.68
CA ALA A 550 4.14 -6.51 15.67
C ALA A 550 4.76 -5.10 15.58
N ALA A 551 5.83 -4.84 16.33
CA ALA A 551 6.54 -3.57 16.26
C ALA A 551 7.18 -3.31 14.88
N LEU A 552 7.72 -4.36 14.24
CA LEU A 552 8.27 -4.29 12.88
C LEU A 552 7.18 -4.04 11.83
N GLU A 553 6.05 -4.73 11.95
CA GLU A 553 4.88 -4.53 11.08
C GLU A 553 4.26 -3.14 11.26
N ASP A 554 4.21 -2.62 12.49
CA ASP A 554 3.77 -1.26 12.78
C ASP A 554 4.70 -0.23 12.10
N ARG A 555 6.02 -0.42 12.19
CA ARG A 555 6.99 0.43 11.47
C ARG A 555 6.75 0.44 9.96
N ILE A 556 6.46 -0.72 9.35
CA ILE A 556 6.14 -0.83 7.93
C ILE A 556 4.81 -0.11 7.62
N GLN A 557 3.81 -0.31 8.47
CA GLN A 557 2.48 0.26 8.34
C GLN A 557 2.52 1.79 8.42
N GLN A 558 3.31 2.38 9.32
CA GLN A 558 3.50 3.83 9.42
C GLN A 558 4.01 4.46 8.11
N VAL A 559 4.91 3.77 7.40
CA VAL A 559 5.41 4.23 6.09
C VAL A 559 4.30 4.15 5.03
N LEU A 560 3.50 3.08 5.04
CA LEU A 560 2.33 2.94 4.16
C LEU A 560 1.29 4.04 4.41
N LEU A 561 0.97 4.36 5.67
CA LEU A 561 0.03 5.42 6.03
C LEU A 561 0.51 6.79 5.52
N ARG A 562 1.79 7.12 5.70
CA ARG A 562 2.37 8.35 5.12
C ARG A 562 2.33 8.34 3.59
N TYR A 563 2.52 7.18 2.96
CA TYR A 563 2.40 7.03 1.51
C TYR A 563 0.98 7.28 1.00
N LEU A 564 -0.05 6.88 1.76
CA LEU A 564 -1.45 7.14 1.40
C LEU A 564 -1.77 8.64 1.33
N ALA A 565 -1.15 9.46 2.17
CA ALA A 565 -1.31 10.92 2.12
C ALA A 565 -0.73 11.58 0.85
N GLY A 566 -0.02 10.84 0.01
CA GLY A 566 0.50 11.33 -1.26
C GLY A 566 1.55 12.43 -1.07
N GLU A 567 1.41 13.53 -1.82
CA GLU A 567 2.32 14.69 -1.75
C GLU A 567 2.00 15.64 -0.58
N GLN A 568 0.91 15.40 0.16
CA GLN A 568 0.55 16.23 1.31
C GLN A 568 1.53 16.04 2.49
N ILE A 569 2.04 14.82 2.67
CA ILE A 569 3.08 14.50 3.63
C ILE A 569 4.36 14.22 2.84
N PRO A 570 5.45 14.98 3.04
CA PRO A 570 6.71 14.71 2.38
C PRO A 570 7.16 13.28 2.64
N GLN A 571 7.58 12.61 1.56
CA GLN A 571 8.11 11.25 1.59
C GLN A 571 9.59 11.30 1.24
N ALA A 572 10.39 10.43 1.86
CA ALA A 572 11.83 10.36 1.63
C ALA A 572 12.29 8.94 1.33
N ALA A 573 13.42 8.83 0.61
CA ALA A 573 14.08 7.54 0.37
C ALA A 573 14.36 6.79 1.68
N SER A 574 14.74 7.52 2.75
CA SER A 574 14.99 6.96 4.08
C SER A 574 13.77 6.31 4.72
N ASP A 575 12.56 6.82 4.45
CA ASP A 575 11.32 6.22 4.96
C ASP A 575 11.14 4.81 4.37
N PHE A 576 11.37 4.66 3.06
CA PHE A 576 11.22 3.38 2.37
C PHE A 576 12.40 2.43 2.62
N ALA A 577 13.62 2.96 2.83
CA ALA A 577 14.76 2.17 3.30
C ALA A 577 14.49 1.58 4.70
N ALA A 578 13.93 2.38 5.62
CA ALA A 578 13.52 1.91 6.95
C ALA A 578 12.40 0.87 6.86
N CYS A 579 11.41 1.06 5.98
CA CYS A 579 10.39 0.06 5.71
C CYS A 579 10.98 -1.26 5.18
N ALA A 580 11.93 -1.18 4.24
CA ALA A 580 12.58 -2.36 3.69
C ALA A 580 13.37 -3.11 4.78
N ALA A 581 14.14 -2.40 5.61
CA ALA A 581 14.87 -2.99 6.73
C ALA A 581 13.94 -3.63 7.78
N ALA A 582 12.81 -2.99 8.08
CA ALA A 582 11.80 -3.56 8.96
C ALA A 582 11.15 -4.81 8.35
N SER A 583 10.87 -4.80 7.04
CA SER A 583 10.32 -5.96 6.32
C SER A 583 11.31 -7.12 6.28
N GLU A 584 12.59 -6.86 6.04
CA GLU A 584 13.67 -7.86 6.10
C GLU A 584 13.81 -8.45 7.51
N SER A 585 13.75 -7.61 8.54
CA SER A 585 13.79 -8.04 9.94
C SER A 585 12.57 -8.90 10.29
N ALA A 586 11.37 -8.50 9.86
CA ALA A 586 10.14 -9.26 10.06
C ALA A 586 10.18 -10.61 9.33
N LEU A 587 10.72 -10.65 8.11
CA LEU A 587 10.95 -11.89 7.36
C LEU A 587 11.98 -12.83 8.02
N ARG A 588 12.80 -12.38 8.98
CA ARG A 588 13.63 -13.30 9.78
C ARG A 588 12.80 -14.07 10.81
N LEU A 589 11.73 -13.45 11.31
CA LEU A 589 10.79 -14.06 12.25
C LEU A 589 9.78 -14.94 11.51
N THR A 590 9.36 -14.52 10.31
CA THR A 590 8.36 -15.23 9.46
C THR A 590 8.77 -15.27 7.97
N PRO A 591 9.76 -16.09 7.58
CA PRO A 591 10.31 -16.12 6.20
C PRO A 591 9.32 -16.52 5.10
N GLU A 592 8.30 -17.31 5.46
CA GLU A 592 7.24 -17.80 4.59
C GLU A 592 6.18 -16.74 4.25
N SER A 593 6.24 -15.58 4.89
CA SER A 593 5.30 -14.50 4.67
C SER A 593 5.31 -13.96 3.24
N VAL A 594 4.22 -14.21 2.52
CA VAL A 594 3.93 -13.60 1.21
C VAL A 594 3.69 -12.08 1.34
N LEU A 595 2.97 -11.65 2.40
CA LEU A 595 2.62 -10.24 2.61
C LEU A 595 3.84 -9.39 2.95
N LEU A 596 4.69 -9.82 3.90
CA LEU A 596 5.92 -9.11 4.25
C LEU A 596 6.90 -9.09 3.09
N ARG A 597 6.93 -10.15 2.27
CA ARG A 597 7.73 -10.17 1.05
C ARG A 597 7.21 -9.18 0.00
N SER A 598 5.90 -9.09 -0.18
CA SER A 598 5.30 -8.05 -1.03
C SER A 598 5.63 -6.65 -0.53
N ARG A 599 5.49 -6.39 0.78
CA ARG A 599 5.85 -5.12 1.43
C ARG A 599 7.33 -4.79 1.27
N LEU A 600 8.22 -5.78 1.40
CA LEU A 600 9.65 -5.61 1.14
C LEU A 600 9.90 -5.14 -0.30
N PHE A 601 9.30 -5.81 -1.28
CA PHE A 601 9.45 -5.44 -2.69
C PHE A 601 8.86 -4.06 -2.99
N PHE A 602 7.71 -3.72 -2.40
CA PHE A 602 7.14 -2.38 -2.46
C PHE A 602 8.11 -1.34 -1.91
N CYS A 603 8.66 -1.56 -0.70
CA CYS A 603 9.54 -0.60 -0.05
C CYS A 603 10.88 -0.43 -0.75
N ARG A 604 11.53 -1.52 -1.20
CA ARG A 604 12.73 -1.43 -2.05
C ARG A 604 12.45 -0.77 -3.38
N GLY A 605 11.31 -1.08 -4.01
CA GLY A 605 10.87 -0.44 -5.24
C GLY A 605 10.73 1.07 -5.07
N ARG A 606 10.03 1.52 -4.01
CA ARG A 606 9.87 2.95 -3.69
C ARG A 606 11.19 3.64 -3.37
N GLU A 607 12.07 3.01 -2.59
CA GLU A 607 13.43 3.51 -2.30
C GLU A 607 14.20 3.80 -3.60
N LEU A 608 14.20 2.85 -4.55
CA LEU A 608 14.87 2.99 -5.84
C LEU A 608 14.26 4.08 -6.73
N LEU A 609 12.94 4.30 -6.65
CA LEU A 609 12.29 5.40 -7.38
C LEU A 609 12.81 6.77 -6.93
N PHE A 610 13.06 6.98 -5.62
CA PHE A 610 13.68 8.22 -5.16
C PHE A 610 15.13 8.39 -5.66
N GLY A 611 15.84 7.28 -5.86
CA GLY A 611 17.19 7.29 -6.44
C GLY A 611 17.23 7.42 -7.96
N GLY A 612 16.10 7.55 -8.65
CA GLY A 612 16.04 7.60 -10.12
C GLY A 612 16.29 6.26 -10.81
N ALA A 613 16.37 5.15 -10.06
CA ALA A 613 16.68 3.81 -10.56
C ALA A 613 15.43 3.08 -11.06
N TYR A 614 14.66 3.71 -11.96
CA TYR A 614 13.31 3.28 -12.36
C TYR A 614 13.26 1.87 -12.96
N ALA A 615 14.24 1.54 -13.81
CA ALA A 615 14.34 0.22 -14.45
C ALA A 615 14.61 -0.92 -13.45
N GLN A 616 15.22 -0.62 -12.30
CA GLN A 616 15.44 -1.58 -11.21
C GLN A 616 14.24 -1.65 -10.26
N ALA A 617 13.56 -0.53 -10.04
CA ALA A 617 12.35 -0.46 -9.22
C ALA A 617 11.18 -1.24 -9.82
N GLN A 618 10.98 -1.14 -11.15
CA GLN A 618 9.86 -1.76 -11.85
C GLN A 618 9.71 -3.27 -11.56
N PRO A 619 10.71 -4.16 -11.75
CA PRO A 619 10.54 -5.59 -11.52
C PRO A 619 10.24 -5.96 -10.07
N LEU A 620 10.72 -5.16 -9.10
CA LEU A 620 10.36 -5.33 -7.70
C LEU A 620 8.89 -5.00 -7.47
N LEU A 621 8.40 -3.89 -8.04
CA LEU A 621 7.00 -3.48 -7.92
C LEU A 621 6.04 -4.42 -8.66
N GLU A 622 6.45 -4.95 -9.82
CA GLU A 622 5.74 -6.03 -10.51
C GLU A 622 5.67 -7.30 -9.63
N SER A 623 6.74 -7.61 -8.89
CA SER A 623 6.76 -8.71 -7.93
C SER A 623 5.84 -8.45 -6.74
N ALA A 624 5.79 -7.22 -6.23
CA ALA A 624 4.90 -6.82 -5.14
C ALA A 624 3.42 -7.03 -5.52
N VAL A 625 3.00 -6.52 -6.69
CA VAL A 625 1.60 -6.70 -7.15
C VAL A 625 1.28 -8.14 -7.54
N ALA A 626 2.27 -8.95 -7.92
CA ALA A 626 2.08 -10.37 -8.18
C ALA A 626 1.87 -11.18 -6.88
N LEU A 627 2.56 -10.80 -5.79
CA LEU A 627 2.43 -11.42 -4.47
C LEU A 627 1.20 -10.93 -3.71
N ASP A 628 0.86 -9.65 -3.81
CA ASP A 628 -0.32 -9.02 -3.25
C ASP A 628 -1.05 -8.22 -4.34
N ASN A 629 -1.97 -8.89 -5.02
CA ASN A 629 -2.75 -8.29 -6.09
C ASN A 629 -4.00 -7.55 -5.60
N GLU A 630 -4.16 -7.33 -4.30
CA GLU A 630 -5.22 -6.51 -3.70
C GLU A 630 -4.62 -5.23 -3.07
N GLY A 631 -3.30 -5.17 -2.86
CA GLY A 631 -2.59 -4.00 -2.35
C GLY A 631 -2.59 -2.82 -3.34
N ALA A 632 -3.50 -1.86 -3.15
CA ALA A 632 -3.58 -0.66 -3.99
C ALA A 632 -2.25 0.14 -4.01
N HIS A 633 -1.55 0.18 -2.87
CA HIS A 633 -0.28 0.89 -2.70
C HIS A 633 0.82 0.40 -3.67
N ALA A 634 0.93 -0.91 -3.89
CA ALA A 634 1.92 -1.48 -4.80
C ALA A 634 1.61 -1.15 -6.27
N PHE A 635 0.32 -1.16 -6.66
CA PHE A 635 -0.10 -0.72 -8.00
C PHE A 635 0.16 0.77 -8.23
N ASN A 636 -0.08 1.63 -7.23
CA ASN A 636 0.24 3.05 -7.34
C ASN A 636 1.76 3.25 -7.52
N ALA A 637 2.58 2.54 -6.75
CA ALA A 637 4.03 2.61 -6.89
C ALA A 637 4.51 2.11 -8.27
N LEU A 638 3.94 1.01 -8.77
CA LEU A 638 4.21 0.49 -10.10
C LEU A 638 3.84 1.50 -11.19
N GLY A 639 2.70 2.17 -11.05
CA GLY A 639 2.29 3.24 -11.95
C GLY A 639 3.30 4.40 -11.98
N ILE A 640 3.83 4.80 -10.81
CA ILE A 640 4.88 5.83 -10.73
C ILE A 640 6.14 5.34 -11.47
N ALA A 641 6.55 4.08 -11.27
CA ALA A 641 7.71 3.52 -11.95
C ALA A 641 7.58 3.54 -13.49
N TYR A 642 6.39 3.28 -14.03
CA TYR A 642 6.14 3.40 -15.46
C TYR A 642 6.05 4.85 -15.93
N LEU A 643 5.45 5.74 -15.13
CA LEU A 643 5.34 7.17 -15.44
C LEU A 643 6.72 7.82 -15.60
N GLU A 644 7.64 7.55 -14.68
CA GLU A 644 9.02 8.05 -14.71
C GLU A 644 9.82 7.53 -15.92
N GLN A 645 9.40 6.41 -16.50
CA GLN A 645 9.95 5.85 -17.75
C GLN A 645 9.21 6.34 -19.01
N ALA A 646 8.28 7.29 -18.89
CA ALA A 646 7.40 7.77 -19.95
C ALA A 646 6.52 6.69 -20.60
N ARG A 647 6.26 5.57 -19.89
CA ARG A 647 5.39 4.47 -20.31
C ARG A 647 3.95 4.75 -19.88
N TYR A 648 3.33 5.74 -20.52
CA TYR A 648 2.05 6.31 -20.07
C TYR A 648 0.87 5.34 -20.10
N THR A 649 0.86 4.38 -21.04
CA THR A 649 -0.21 3.38 -21.13
C THR A 649 -0.19 2.44 -19.92
N GLU A 650 0.96 1.86 -19.62
CA GLU A 650 1.15 0.96 -18.49
C GLU A 650 1.00 1.70 -17.15
N ALA A 651 1.49 2.93 -17.05
CA ALA A 651 1.26 3.78 -15.88
C ALA A 651 -0.24 3.98 -15.63
N GLY A 652 -1.00 4.31 -16.68
CA GLY A 652 -2.45 4.49 -16.60
C GLY A 652 -3.20 3.23 -16.15
N GLN A 653 -2.79 2.05 -16.62
CA GLN A 653 -3.35 0.75 -16.20
C GLN A 653 -3.08 0.47 -14.72
N ALA A 654 -1.84 0.68 -14.26
CA ALA A 654 -1.46 0.46 -12.88
C ALA A 654 -2.19 1.41 -11.91
N PHE A 655 -2.33 2.70 -12.26
CA PHE A 655 -3.13 3.61 -11.45
C PHE A 655 -4.63 3.25 -11.47
N ALA A 656 -5.17 2.78 -12.59
CA ALA A 656 -6.55 2.29 -12.64
C ALA A 656 -6.75 1.05 -11.76
N ASP A 657 -5.78 0.15 -11.70
CA ASP A 657 -5.79 -1.00 -10.79
C ASP A 657 -5.74 -0.57 -9.32
N ALA A 658 -4.92 0.43 -8.97
CA ALA A 658 -4.89 1.01 -7.63
C ALA A 658 -6.24 1.65 -7.26
N ILE A 659 -6.84 2.43 -8.17
CA ILE A 659 -8.15 3.08 -7.97
C ILE A 659 -9.27 2.06 -7.78
N ARG A 660 -9.23 0.94 -8.52
CA ARG A 660 -10.25 -0.12 -8.39
C ARG A 660 -10.24 -0.74 -7.00
N ARG A 661 -9.05 -0.88 -6.40
CA ARG A 661 -8.82 -1.49 -5.08
C ARG A 661 -9.06 -0.51 -3.93
N ALA A 662 -8.67 0.75 -4.12
CA ALA A 662 -8.91 1.83 -3.16
C ALA A 662 -9.69 2.99 -3.83
N PRO A 663 -11.01 2.86 -4.02
CA PRO A 663 -11.81 3.87 -4.72
C PRO A 663 -11.88 5.23 -4.04
N TYR A 664 -11.52 5.34 -2.76
CA TYR A 664 -11.52 6.62 -2.04
C TYR A 664 -10.13 7.23 -1.89
N TRP A 665 -9.09 6.55 -2.39
CA TRP A 665 -7.73 7.04 -2.34
C TRP A 665 -7.46 8.06 -3.47
N ALA A 666 -7.13 9.30 -3.09
CA ALA A 666 -6.96 10.41 -4.03
C ALA A 666 -5.62 10.35 -4.78
N TYR A 667 -4.56 9.81 -4.18
CA TYR A 667 -3.21 9.89 -4.73
C TYR A 667 -3.02 9.14 -6.07
N PRO A 668 -3.58 7.93 -6.29
CA PRO A 668 -3.51 7.29 -7.61
C PRO A 668 -4.30 8.02 -8.69
N ARG A 669 -5.35 8.77 -8.32
CA ARG A 669 -6.10 9.61 -9.27
C ARG A 669 -5.32 10.82 -9.70
N HIS A 670 -4.64 11.46 -8.74
CA HIS A 670 -3.64 12.49 -9.02
C HIS A 670 -2.58 11.98 -10.00
N ASN A 671 -1.97 10.83 -9.71
CA ASN A 671 -0.94 10.26 -10.57
C ASN A 671 -1.46 9.85 -11.96
N LEU A 672 -2.69 9.34 -12.04
CA LEU A 672 -3.35 9.09 -13.33
C LEU A 672 -3.60 10.38 -14.11
N ALA A 673 -4.03 11.45 -13.44
CA ALA A 673 -4.21 12.76 -14.06
C ALA A 673 -2.88 13.35 -14.56
N LEU A 674 -1.81 13.22 -13.77
CA LEU A 674 -0.45 13.60 -14.17
C LEU A 674 0.02 12.79 -15.39
N THR A 675 -0.25 11.49 -15.42
CA THR A 675 0.04 10.61 -16.56
C THR A 675 -0.67 11.08 -17.82
N ARG A 676 -1.96 11.42 -17.72
CA ARG A 676 -2.75 11.96 -18.84
C ARG A 676 -2.19 13.30 -19.33
N PHE A 677 -1.77 14.17 -18.41
CA PHE A 677 -1.14 15.43 -18.75
C PHE A 677 0.17 15.22 -19.53
N GLN A 678 1.04 14.33 -19.05
CA GLN A 678 2.31 14.01 -19.73
C GLN A 678 2.09 13.34 -21.10
N ALA A 679 1.01 12.56 -21.24
CA ALA A 679 0.57 11.99 -22.52
C ALA A 679 -0.12 13.00 -23.46
N GLY A 680 -0.31 14.27 -23.03
CA GLY A 680 -0.96 15.32 -23.81
C GLY A 680 -2.49 15.35 -23.74
N ASN A 681 -3.12 14.47 -22.95
CA ASN A 681 -4.56 14.48 -22.69
C ASN A 681 -4.91 15.46 -21.56
N TYR A 682 -4.87 16.75 -21.88
CA TYR A 682 -5.12 17.83 -20.91
C TYR A 682 -6.51 17.79 -20.29
N GLN A 683 -7.57 17.50 -21.07
CA GLN A 683 -8.94 17.45 -20.54
C GLN A 683 -9.10 16.29 -19.55
N GLY A 684 -8.63 15.10 -19.90
CA GLY A 684 -8.69 13.95 -19.00
C GLY A 684 -7.84 14.13 -17.73
N ALA A 685 -6.81 14.97 -17.77
CA ALA A 685 -6.05 15.37 -16.59
C ALA A 685 -6.88 16.30 -15.69
N ILE A 686 -7.50 17.35 -16.25
CA ILE A 686 -8.37 18.28 -15.51
C ILE A 686 -9.50 17.52 -14.80
N ASP A 687 -10.20 16.63 -15.52
CA ASP A 687 -11.29 15.83 -14.95
C ASP A 687 -10.78 14.92 -13.80
N GLY A 688 -9.58 14.33 -13.98
CA GLY A 688 -8.96 13.48 -12.97
C GLY A 688 -8.56 14.24 -11.69
N TYR A 689 -8.00 15.46 -11.82
CA TYR A 689 -7.73 16.33 -10.68
C TYR A 689 -9.02 16.76 -9.98
N GLY A 690 -10.09 17.06 -10.73
CA GLY A 690 -11.41 17.36 -10.17
C GLY A 690 -11.94 16.23 -9.27
N GLU A 691 -11.85 14.97 -9.73
CA GLU A 691 -12.22 13.80 -8.92
C GLU A 691 -11.31 13.62 -7.70
N ALA A 692 -9.99 13.79 -7.85
CA ALA A 692 -9.06 13.70 -6.73
C ALA A 692 -9.38 14.75 -5.65
N MET A 693 -9.68 15.98 -6.06
CA MET A 693 -10.05 17.09 -5.15
C MET A 693 -11.41 16.86 -4.48
N ARG A 694 -12.33 16.11 -5.10
CA ARG A 694 -13.60 15.72 -4.46
C ARG A 694 -13.37 14.71 -3.33
N LEU A 695 -12.37 13.82 -3.47
CA LEU A 695 -12.02 12.83 -2.46
C LEU A 695 -11.16 13.43 -1.33
N ALA A 696 -10.22 14.31 -1.68
CA ALA A 696 -9.32 14.95 -0.73
C ALA A 696 -9.38 16.48 -0.85
N PRO A 697 -10.49 17.13 -0.43
CA PRO A 697 -10.70 18.57 -0.62
C PRO A 697 -9.74 19.47 0.15
N ARG A 698 -8.99 18.89 1.11
CA ARG A 698 -8.01 19.60 1.95
C ARG A 698 -6.57 19.49 1.44
N PHE A 699 -6.31 18.71 0.39
CA PHE A 699 -4.94 18.49 -0.10
C PHE A 699 -4.52 19.60 -1.05
N ALA A 700 -3.60 20.47 -0.61
CA ALA A 700 -3.20 21.68 -1.32
C ALA A 700 -2.40 21.39 -2.61
N TYR A 701 -1.70 20.26 -2.67
CA TYR A 701 -0.94 19.87 -3.86
C TYR A 701 -1.83 19.60 -5.08
N LEU A 702 -3.11 19.24 -4.89
CA LEU A 702 -4.04 18.96 -5.99
C LEU A 702 -4.39 20.21 -6.81
N PRO A 703 -4.94 21.30 -6.22
CA PRO A 703 -5.16 22.54 -6.96
C PRO A 703 -3.85 23.17 -7.44
N TYR A 704 -2.73 23.04 -6.70
CA TYR A 704 -1.43 23.51 -7.20
C TYR A 704 -1.06 22.85 -8.54
N ASN A 705 -1.11 21.52 -8.61
CA ASN A 705 -0.78 20.77 -9.83
C ASN A 705 -1.80 21.04 -10.95
N LEU A 706 -3.08 21.23 -10.64
CA LEU A 706 -4.07 21.67 -11.64
C LEU A 706 -3.74 23.08 -12.18
N GLY A 707 -3.25 23.98 -11.33
CA GLY A 707 -2.75 25.30 -11.73
C GLY A 707 -1.60 25.22 -12.72
N LEU A 708 -0.64 24.31 -12.51
CA LEU A 708 0.46 24.06 -13.44
C LEU A 708 -0.04 23.61 -14.82
N ILE A 709 -1.08 22.77 -14.85
CA ILE A 709 -1.71 22.31 -16.09
C ILE A 709 -2.34 23.49 -16.83
N TYR A 710 -3.13 24.31 -16.15
CA TYR A 710 -3.72 25.49 -16.77
C TYR A 710 -2.67 26.48 -17.27
N GLN A 711 -1.58 26.67 -16.54
CA GLN A 711 -0.46 27.50 -16.98
C GLN A 711 0.17 26.95 -18.26
N ARG A 712 0.36 25.62 -18.35
CA ARG A 712 0.89 24.96 -19.57
C ARG A 712 -0.05 25.10 -20.76
N MET A 713 -1.36 25.12 -20.53
CA MET A 713 -2.39 25.36 -21.54
C MET A 713 -2.55 26.84 -21.91
N ASN A 714 -1.73 27.75 -21.36
CA ASN A 714 -1.87 29.20 -21.52
C ASN A 714 -3.26 29.71 -21.08
N ARG A 715 -3.78 29.16 -19.96
CA ARG A 715 -5.03 29.54 -19.30
C ARG A 715 -4.73 30.23 -17.95
N PRO A 716 -4.20 31.47 -17.97
CA PRO A 716 -3.60 32.10 -16.78
C PRO A 716 -4.62 32.54 -15.73
N ARG A 717 -5.93 32.66 -16.08
CA ARG A 717 -6.96 33.02 -15.10
C ARG A 717 -7.33 31.82 -14.24
N GLU A 718 -7.51 30.66 -14.87
CA GLU A 718 -7.78 29.40 -14.18
C GLU A 718 -6.57 28.96 -13.34
N ALA A 719 -5.35 29.09 -13.88
CA ALA A 719 -4.12 28.82 -13.13
C ALA A 719 -4.03 29.67 -11.84
N GLU A 720 -4.30 30.98 -11.95
CA GLU A 720 -4.28 31.89 -10.80
C GLU A 720 -5.33 31.51 -9.74
N ALA A 721 -6.53 31.10 -10.16
CA ALA A 721 -7.59 30.66 -9.24
C ALA A 721 -7.17 29.42 -8.46
N GLU A 722 -6.58 28.43 -9.12
CA GLU A 722 -6.14 27.20 -8.48
C GLU A 722 -4.90 27.40 -7.59
N TYR A 723 -3.94 28.25 -7.98
CA TYR A 723 -2.83 28.60 -7.08
C TYR A 723 -3.32 29.33 -5.82
N LYS A 724 -4.28 30.27 -5.96
CA LYS A 724 -4.91 30.92 -4.79
C LYS A 724 -5.63 29.92 -3.90
N ARG A 725 -6.31 28.93 -4.49
CA ARG A 725 -6.96 27.86 -3.75
C ARG A 725 -5.93 27.01 -3.00
N ALA A 726 -4.84 26.60 -3.64
CA ALA A 726 -3.76 25.86 -3.00
C ALA A 726 -3.17 26.64 -1.81
N GLN A 727 -2.88 27.93 -2.00
CA GLN A 727 -2.39 28.80 -0.92
C GLN A 727 -3.37 28.93 0.25
N SER A 728 -4.68 28.94 -0.03
CA SER A 728 -5.70 29.01 1.03
C SER A 728 -5.84 27.71 1.83
N LEU A 729 -5.54 26.56 1.21
CA LEU A 729 -5.59 25.25 1.85
C LEU A 729 -4.33 25.00 2.69
N ASP A 730 -3.18 25.44 2.21
CA ASP A 730 -1.90 25.36 2.90
C ASP A 730 -1.09 26.65 2.72
N PRO A 731 -1.17 27.59 3.67
CA PRO A 731 -0.40 28.83 3.63
C PRO A 731 1.13 28.63 3.71
N ALA A 732 1.60 27.46 4.18
CA ALA A 732 3.03 27.15 4.27
C ALA A 732 3.58 26.55 2.97
N LEU A 733 2.72 26.18 2.02
CA LEU A 733 3.14 25.66 0.72
C LEU A 733 3.69 26.79 -0.15
N ALA A 734 4.99 26.76 -0.45
CA ALA A 734 5.67 27.83 -1.17
C ALA A 734 5.41 27.84 -2.69
N GLN A 735 5.13 26.67 -3.28
CA GLN A 735 5.06 26.48 -4.73
C GLN A 735 3.92 27.28 -5.40
N PRO A 736 2.72 27.41 -4.82
CA PRO A 736 1.68 28.29 -5.36
C PRO A 736 2.11 29.77 -5.46
N LEU A 737 2.89 30.29 -4.50
CA LEU A 737 3.40 31.66 -4.54
C LEU A 737 4.37 31.87 -5.72
N ASP A 738 5.24 30.88 -6.00
CA ASP A 738 6.10 30.89 -7.19
C ASP A 738 5.27 30.90 -8.49
N GLY A 739 4.21 30.09 -8.54
CA GLY A 739 3.24 30.09 -9.65
C GLY A 739 2.57 31.45 -9.84
N LEU A 740 2.06 32.06 -8.76
CA LEU A 740 1.43 33.38 -8.79
C LEU A 740 2.43 34.48 -9.21
N GLY A 741 3.65 34.47 -8.67
CA GLY A 741 4.72 35.39 -9.04
C GLY A 741 5.08 35.27 -10.51
N THR A 742 5.16 34.04 -11.04
CA THR A 742 5.41 33.77 -12.45
C THR A 742 4.30 34.34 -13.35
N LEU A 743 3.04 34.17 -12.97
CA LEU A 743 1.90 34.75 -13.70
C LEU A 743 1.90 36.28 -13.66
N ALA A 744 2.26 36.89 -12.52
CA ALA A 744 2.37 38.34 -12.39
C ALA A 744 3.52 38.90 -13.27
N ALA A 745 4.70 38.25 -13.23
CA ALA A 745 5.86 38.63 -14.03
C ALA A 745 5.61 38.50 -15.54
N ALA A 746 4.87 37.48 -15.97
CA ALA A 746 4.46 37.28 -17.36
C ALA A 746 3.51 38.39 -17.86
N ARG A 747 2.75 39.01 -16.95
CA ARG A 747 1.86 40.16 -17.25
C ARG A 747 2.56 41.52 -17.10
N GLY A 748 3.88 41.53 -16.90
CA GLY A 748 4.65 42.76 -16.72
C GLY A 748 4.50 43.42 -15.34
N ARG A 749 3.85 42.76 -14.38
CA ARG A 749 3.61 43.30 -13.03
C ARG A 749 4.74 42.93 -12.09
N ALA A 750 5.92 43.52 -12.32
CA ALA A 750 7.13 43.21 -11.54
C ALA A 750 6.97 43.52 -10.04
N SER A 751 6.28 44.62 -9.70
CA SER A 751 6.01 45.03 -8.31
C SER A 751 5.13 44.06 -7.53
N GLU A 752 4.28 43.28 -8.21
CA GLU A 752 3.48 42.21 -7.61
C GLU A 752 4.25 40.88 -7.55
N ALA A 753 5.08 40.59 -8.55
CA ALA A 753 5.78 39.31 -8.67
C ALA A 753 6.94 39.14 -7.67
N GLU A 754 7.75 40.18 -7.49
CA GLU A 754 8.91 40.16 -6.61
C GLU A 754 8.60 39.77 -5.14
N PRO A 755 7.59 40.38 -4.46
CA PRO A 755 7.26 39.98 -3.10
C PRO A 755 6.80 38.52 -3.01
N LEU A 756 6.06 38.02 -4.01
CA LEU A 756 5.62 36.62 -4.05
C LEU A 756 6.79 35.64 -4.11
N PHE A 757 7.80 35.91 -4.96
CA PHE A 757 8.99 35.06 -5.01
C PHE A 757 9.81 35.11 -3.72
N ARG A 758 9.93 36.29 -3.10
CA ARG A 758 10.62 36.42 -1.81
C ARG A 758 9.89 35.69 -0.69
N GLU A 759 8.56 35.79 -0.65
CA GLU A 759 7.73 35.06 0.30
C GLU A 759 7.87 33.54 0.10
N ALA A 760 7.81 33.06 -1.15
CA ALA A 760 8.05 31.66 -1.48
C ALA A 760 9.42 31.17 -0.96
N LEU A 761 10.48 31.96 -1.12
CA LEU A 761 11.82 31.64 -0.63
C LEU A 761 11.95 31.76 0.90
N SER A 762 11.11 32.56 1.55
CA SER A 762 11.05 32.63 3.01
C SER A 762 10.39 31.38 3.61
N LEU A 763 9.37 30.85 2.94
CA LEU A 763 8.69 29.60 3.33
C LEU A 763 9.54 28.37 2.99
N ASN A 764 10.13 28.35 1.80
CA ASN A 764 11.02 27.29 1.35
C ASN A 764 12.29 27.86 0.73
N PRO A 765 13.37 28.00 1.53
CA PRO A 765 14.66 28.46 1.04
C PRO A 765 15.27 27.55 -0.02
N ASP A 766 14.85 26.30 -0.19
CA ASP A 766 15.41 25.39 -1.19
C ASP A 766 14.63 25.35 -2.51
N LEU A 767 13.59 26.17 -2.66
CA LEU A 767 12.79 26.24 -3.88
C LEU A 767 13.58 26.89 -5.04
N ALA A 768 14.30 26.04 -5.78
CA ALA A 768 15.17 26.46 -6.89
C ALA A 768 14.42 27.24 -7.98
N SER A 769 13.17 26.89 -8.28
CA SER A 769 12.34 27.60 -9.25
C SER A 769 12.06 29.04 -8.84
N ALA A 770 11.64 29.28 -7.59
CA ALA A 770 11.39 30.63 -7.07
C ALA A 770 12.66 31.49 -7.07
N ARG A 771 13.81 30.90 -6.70
CA ARG A 771 15.10 31.61 -6.75
C ARG A 771 15.49 31.98 -8.19
N HIS A 772 15.33 31.04 -9.11
CA HIS A 772 15.56 31.26 -10.53
C HIS A 772 14.65 32.34 -11.10
N ASN A 773 13.35 32.28 -10.78
CA ASN A 773 12.34 33.20 -11.29
C ASN A 773 12.53 34.61 -10.73
N LEU A 774 12.91 34.74 -9.44
CA LEU A 774 13.33 36.02 -8.87
C LEU A 774 14.54 36.56 -9.63
N ALA A 775 15.62 35.78 -9.78
CA ALA A 775 16.80 36.22 -10.51
C ALA A 775 16.47 36.67 -11.95
N ALA A 776 15.63 35.92 -12.66
CA ALA A 776 15.18 36.27 -14.01
C ALA A 776 14.32 37.54 -14.05
N LEU A 777 13.54 37.82 -13.00
CA LEU A 777 12.81 39.07 -12.86
C LEU A 777 13.77 40.24 -12.63
N LEU A 778 14.74 40.08 -11.71
CA LEU A 778 15.69 41.12 -11.32
C LEU A 778 16.64 41.50 -12.45
N ALA A 779 17.07 40.52 -13.26
CA ALA A 779 17.96 40.75 -14.40
C ALA A 779 17.36 41.64 -15.49
N ARG A 780 16.05 41.93 -15.44
CA ARG A 780 15.40 42.89 -16.34
C ARG A 780 15.78 44.34 -16.04
N ASP A 781 16.20 44.63 -14.81
CA ASP A 781 16.73 45.92 -14.39
C ASP A 781 18.27 45.87 -14.35
N PRO A 782 18.98 46.62 -15.20
CA PRO A 782 20.44 46.68 -15.20
C PRO A 782 21.04 47.03 -13.84
N ALA A 783 20.35 47.81 -13.00
CA ALA A 783 20.83 48.20 -11.67
C ALA A 783 20.83 47.04 -10.67
N ARG A 784 20.10 45.95 -10.96
CA ARG A 784 19.92 44.80 -10.06
C ARG A 784 20.50 43.50 -10.60
N PHE A 785 21.32 43.60 -11.64
CA PHE A 785 21.96 42.46 -12.26
C PHE A 785 22.85 41.66 -11.30
N ASP A 786 23.60 42.33 -10.43
CA ASP A 786 24.51 41.66 -9.50
C ASP A 786 23.75 40.78 -8.48
N GLU A 787 22.57 41.25 -8.03
CA GLU A 787 21.67 40.47 -7.19
C GLU A 787 21.12 39.25 -7.96
N ALA A 788 20.71 39.44 -9.22
CA ALA A 788 20.25 38.36 -10.08
C ALA A 788 21.33 37.28 -10.31
N GLU A 789 22.56 37.68 -10.61
CA GLU A 789 23.70 36.77 -10.78
C GLU A 789 23.97 35.99 -9.49
N ALA A 790 23.98 36.66 -8.34
CA ALA A 790 24.15 36.01 -7.04
C ALA A 790 23.09 34.93 -6.82
N LEU A 791 21.82 35.21 -7.12
CA LEU A 791 20.72 34.24 -6.99
C LEU A 791 20.83 33.06 -7.97
N TRP A 792 21.25 33.27 -9.22
CA TRP A 792 21.50 32.14 -10.13
C TRP A 792 22.68 31.29 -9.67
N ARG A 793 23.79 31.91 -9.23
CA ARG A 793 24.95 31.18 -8.68
C ARG A 793 24.59 30.41 -7.41
N GLU A 794 23.79 31.01 -6.53
CA GLU A 794 23.23 30.38 -5.34
C GLU A 794 22.38 29.16 -5.72
N THR A 795 21.53 29.29 -6.75
CA THR A 795 20.74 28.16 -7.28
C THR A 795 21.67 27.03 -7.73
N LEU A 796 22.69 27.33 -8.53
CA LEU A 796 23.61 26.34 -9.09
C LEU A 796 24.59 25.74 -8.06
N ARG A 797 24.79 26.41 -6.93
CA ARG A 797 25.57 25.85 -5.81
C ARG A 797 24.75 24.86 -4.99
N ARG A 798 23.43 25.06 -4.87
CA ARG A 798 22.51 24.11 -4.20
C ARG A 798 22.09 22.96 -5.12
N ASP A 799 21.79 23.28 -6.38
CA ASP A 799 21.39 22.35 -7.42
C ASP A 799 22.25 22.60 -8.69
N PRO A 800 23.41 21.92 -8.80
CA PRO A 800 24.31 22.05 -9.94
C PRO A 800 23.67 21.69 -11.29
N ASP A 801 22.61 20.89 -11.30
CA ASP A 801 21.95 20.37 -12.50
C ASP A 801 20.74 21.23 -12.94
N PHE A 802 20.41 22.27 -12.17
CA PHE A 802 19.33 23.22 -12.48
C PHE A 802 19.60 24.02 -13.76
N THR A 803 19.23 23.39 -14.89
CA THR A 803 19.61 23.82 -16.24
C THR A 803 19.10 25.21 -16.59
N ALA A 804 17.90 25.58 -16.11
CA ALA A 804 17.32 26.88 -16.39
C ALA A 804 18.21 28.02 -15.84
N SER A 805 18.71 27.91 -14.60
CA SER A 805 19.63 28.91 -14.03
C SER A 805 20.96 28.95 -14.76
N ARG A 806 21.52 27.80 -15.17
CA ARG A 806 22.78 27.77 -15.92
C ARG A 806 22.65 28.46 -17.28
N VAL A 807 21.55 28.19 -17.99
CA VAL A 807 21.25 28.83 -19.28
C VAL A 807 21.01 30.33 -19.11
N SER A 808 20.20 30.73 -18.14
CA SER A 808 19.90 32.15 -17.89
C SER A 808 21.13 32.93 -17.45
N LEU A 809 21.95 32.39 -16.55
CA LEU A 809 23.21 33.01 -16.13
C LEU A 809 24.16 33.18 -17.32
N ALA A 810 24.39 32.12 -18.09
CA ALA A 810 25.30 32.17 -19.23
C ALA A 810 24.84 33.17 -20.31
N GLY A 811 23.53 33.17 -20.62
CA GLY A 811 22.93 34.13 -21.54
C GLY A 811 23.04 35.57 -21.03
N ALA A 812 22.75 35.80 -19.76
CA ALA A 812 22.78 37.13 -19.15
C ALA A 812 24.21 37.71 -19.10
N LEU A 813 25.21 36.88 -18.75
CA LEU A 813 26.63 37.23 -18.82
C LEU A 813 27.04 37.62 -20.25
N ALA A 814 26.60 36.85 -21.25
CA ALA A 814 26.89 37.13 -22.65
C ALA A 814 26.29 38.47 -23.13
N MET A 815 25.07 38.82 -22.70
CA MET A 815 24.45 40.11 -23.02
C MET A 815 25.18 41.30 -22.38
N ARG A 816 25.80 41.09 -21.22
CA ARG A 816 26.60 42.10 -20.52
C ARG A 816 28.06 42.19 -21.02
N GLY A 817 28.41 41.44 -22.06
CA GLY A 817 29.76 41.41 -22.62
C GLY A 817 30.78 40.62 -21.80
N ARG A 818 30.35 39.92 -20.75
CA ARG A 818 31.20 39.03 -19.93
C ARG A 818 31.36 37.66 -20.61
N THR A 819 31.91 37.72 -21.82
CA THR A 819 32.04 36.59 -22.74
C THR A 819 32.83 35.40 -22.17
N PRO A 820 33.99 35.58 -21.49
CA PRO A 820 34.72 34.47 -20.89
C PRO A 820 33.89 33.71 -19.84
N ASP A 821 33.17 34.43 -18.97
CA ASP A 821 32.32 33.83 -17.94
C ASP A 821 31.15 33.07 -18.57
N ALA A 822 30.52 33.65 -19.62
CA ALA A 822 29.45 33.00 -20.35
C ALA A 822 29.90 31.69 -21.02
N ILE A 823 31.09 31.69 -21.65
CA ILE A 823 31.70 30.48 -22.23
C ILE A 823 31.89 29.42 -21.14
N ALA A 824 32.44 29.79 -19.98
CA ALA A 824 32.66 28.84 -18.88
C ALA A 824 31.36 28.16 -18.43
N GLU A 825 30.27 28.92 -18.27
CA GLU A 825 28.98 28.33 -17.87
C GLU A 825 28.34 27.46 -18.97
N TYR A 826 28.43 27.87 -20.24
CA TYR A 826 27.95 27.03 -21.36
C TYR A 826 28.79 25.77 -21.55
N VAL A 827 30.11 25.82 -21.31
CA VAL A 827 30.97 24.62 -21.32
C VAL A 827 30.52 23.64 -20.24
N ARG A 828 30.31 24.11 -19.00
CA ARG A 828 29.77 23.26 -17.93
C ARG A 828 28.41 22.67 -18.30
N LEU A 829 27.54 23.45 -18.93
CA LEU A 829 26.22 22.98 -19.39
C LEU A 829 26.34 21.84 -20.40
N VAL A 830 27.17 21.97 -21.43
CA VAL A 830 27.28 20.94 -22.48
C VAL A 830 28.10 19.73 -22.05
N GLN A 831 28.97 19.87 -21.05
CA GLN A 831 29.63 18.75 -20.38
C GLN A 831 28.63 17.94 -19.54
N ALA A 832 27.82 18.61 -18.73
CA ALA A 832 26.79 17.96 -17.92
C ALA A 832 25.66 17.38 -18.78
N LYS A 833 25.29 18.06 -19.88
CA LYS A 833 24.23 17.63 -20.80
C LYS A 833 24.72 17.64 -22.24
N PRO A 834 25.44 16.60 -22.69
CA PRO A 834 25.99 16.52 -24.05
C PRO A 834 24.94 16.59 -25.16
N GLY A 835 23.69 16.21 -24.88
CA GLY A 835 22.57 16.30 -25.82
C GLY A 835 21.90 17.68 -25.91
N PHE A 836 22.31 18.68 -25.11
CA PHE A 836 21.65 19.98 -25.07
C PHE A 836 22.08 20.89 -26.24
N VAL A 837 21.47 20.66 -27.41
CA VAL A 837 21.80 21.34 -28.68
C VAL A 837 21.75 22.86 -28.58
N ALA A 838 20.74 23.43 -27.92
CA ALA A 838 20.62 24.89 -27.80
C ALA A 838 21.83 25.52 -27.08
N GLY A 839 22.35 24.87 -26.04
CA GLY A 839 23.57 25.31 -25.35
C GLY A 839 24.82 25.20 -26.21
N ARG A 840 24.95 24.13 -27.00
CA ARG A 840 26.05 23.98 -27.97
C ARG A 840 26.05 25.06 -29.03
N LEU A 841 24.88 25.40 -29.58
CA LEU A 841 24.76 26.47 -30.56
C LEU A 841 25.04 27.85 -29.94
N ALA A 842 24.62 28.09 -28.70
CA ALA A 842 24.95 29.32 -27.98
C ALA A 842 26.47 29.44 -27.71
N LEU A 843 27.11 28.34 -27.31
CA LEU A 843 28.56 28.26 -27.13
C LEU A 843 29.33 28.47 -28.44
N ALA A 844 28.85 27.87 -29.54
CA ALA A 844 29.45 28.06 -30.87
C ALA A 844 29.44 29.54 -31.29
N ARG A 845 28.32 30.24 -31.09
CA ARG A 845 28.22 31.69 -31.36
C ARG A 845 29.13 32.52 -30.48
N LEU A 846 29.37 32.11 -29.24
CA LEU A 846 30.33 32.77 -28.35
C LEU A 846 31.77 32.60 -28.87
N TYR A 847 32.16 31.38 -29.22
CA TYR A 847 33.48 31.10 -29.80
C TYR A 847 33.70 31.82 -31.13
N GLU A 848 32.69 31.86 -31.99
CA GLU A 848 32.73 32.63 -33.23
C GLU A 848 33.02 34.11 -32.98
N ARG A 849 32.32 34.73 -32.02
CA ARG A 849 32.54 36.14 -31.65
C ARG A 849 33.93 36.41 -31.07
N THR A 850 34.54 35.42 -30.41
CA THR A 850 35.91 35.53 -29.89
C THR A 850 36.97 35.12 -30.92
N GLY A 851 36.58 34.73 -32.14
CA GLY A 851 37.50 34.30 -33.20
C GLY A 851 37.99 32.85 -33.09
N ASP A 852 37.46 32.05 -32.15
CA ASP A 852 37.79 30.62 -32.03
C ASP A 852 36.90 29.78 -32.96
N VAL A 853 37.20 29.88 -34.25
CA VAL A 853 36.47 29.22 -35.34
C VAL A 853 36.52 27.70 -35.22
N SER A 854 37.63 27.17 -34.70
CA SER A 854 37.82 25.72 -34.51
C SER A 854 36.87 25.19 -33.43
N ALA A 855 36.83 25.83 -32.26
CA ALA A 855 35.91 25.45 -31.19
C ALA A 855 34.45 25.65 -31.60
N ALA A 856 34.12 26.74 -32.29
CA ALA A 856 32.77 26.98 -32.82
C ALA A 856 32.31 25.84 -33.74
N ARG A 857 33.17 25.44 -34.69
CA ARG A 857 32.90 24.33 -35.62
C ARG A 857 32.74 23.01 -34.90
N ALA A 858 33.57 22.73 -33.89
CA ALA A 858 33.48 21.50 -33.10
C ALA A 858 32.13 21.40 -32.37
N GLN A 859 31.65 22.48 -31.78
CA GLN A 859 30.34 22.50 -31.10
C GLN A 859 29.17 22.30 -32.08
N ILE A 860 29.22 22.93 -33.27
CA ILE A 860 28.21 22.73 -34.31
C ILE A 860 28.23 21.28 -34.83
N ALA A 861 29.42 20.69 -35.00
CA ALA A 861 29.54 19.29 -35.41
C ALA A 861 28.91 18.34 -34.37
N GLN A 862 29.18 18.55 -33.08
CA GLN A 862 28.55 17.77 -32.00
C GLN A 862 27.03 18.03 -31.91
N ALA A 863 26.57 19.25 -32.15
CA ALA A 863 25.14 19.54 -32.24
C ALA A 863 24.47 18.77 -33.40
N ARG A 864 25.18 18.63 -34.53
CA ARG A 864 24.70 17.89 -35.71
C ARG A 864 24.70 16.38 -35.52
N THR A 865 25.59 15.80 -34.72
CA THR A 865 25.49 14.37 -34.38
C THR A 865 24.26 14.07 -33.53
N VAL A 866 23.90 14.97 -32.62
CA VAL A 866 22.72 14.83 -31.76
C VAL A 866 21.42 15.10 -32.51
N GLN A 867 21.37 16.13 -33.37
CA GLN A 867 20.21 16.46 -34.19
C GLN A 867 20.61 16.71 -35.67
N PRO A 868 20.75 15.63 -36.48
CA PRO A 868 21.23 15.72 -37.85
C PRO A 868 20.34 16.52 -38.81
N GLN A 869 19.05 16.65 -38.49
CA GLN A 869 18.05 17.32 -39.33
C GLN A 869 17.57 18.65 -38.74
N SER A 870 18.31 19.24 -37.78
CA SER A 870 17.90 20.48 -37.13
C SER A 870 18.19 21.72 -38.01
N PRO A 871 17.17 22.49 -38.43
CA PRO A 871 17.40 23.70 -39.21
C PRO A 871 18.20 24.77 -38.45
N ALA A 872 18.16 24.76 -37.11
CA ALA A 872 18.95 25.67 -36.29
C ALA A 872 20.45 25.34 -36.31
N VAL A 873 20.81 24.06 -36.43
CA VAL A 873 22.20 23.61 -36.56
C VAL A 873 22.75 24.00 -37.93
N ASP A 874 21.98 23.80 -38.99
CA ASP A 874 22.36 24.22 -40.34
C ASP A 874 22.46 25.75 -40.47
N GLU A 875 21.54 26.49 -39.83
CA GLU A 875 21.62 27.95 -39.76
C GLU A 875 22.90 28.41 -39.05
N ALA A 876 23.25 27.81 -37.92
CA ALA A 876 24.48 28.14 -37.18
C ALA A 876 25.74 27.80 -37.97
N LEU A 877 25.75 26.70 -38.74
CA LEU A 877 26.85 26.40 -39.66
C LEU A 877 26.96 27.47 -40.74
N GLY A 878 25.84 27.85 -41.36
CA GLY A 878 25.81 28.90 -42.37
C GLY A 878 26.30 30.24 -41.85
N ASP A 879 25.92 30.60 -40.62
CA ASP A 879 26.38 31.82 -39.94
C ASP A 879 27.91 31.77 -39.76
N LEU A 880 28.45 30.66 -39.23
CA LEU A 880 29.89 30.47 -39.06
C LEU A 880 30.66 30.51 -40.40
N GLU A 881 30.14 29.91 -41.47
CA GLU A 881 30.82 29.96 -42.77
C GLU A 881 30.82 31.35 -43.39
N ALA A 882 29.72 32.10 -43.24
CA ALA A 882 29.62 33.47 -43.72
C ALA A 882 30.62 34.38 -42.99
N SER A 883 30.81 34.16 -41.69
CA SER A 883 31.77 34.90 -40.84
C SER A 883 33.22 34.68 -41.26
N GLN A 884 33.51 33.55 -41.89
CA GLN A 884 34.82 33.19 -42.44
C GLN A 884 34.99 33.56 -43.91
N GLY A 885 34.03 34.27 -44.52
CA GLY A 885 34.04 34.62 -45.94
C GLY A 885 33.81 33.44 -46.89
N ARG A 886 33.42 32.26 -46.37
CA ARG A 886 33.10 31.06 -47.18
C ARG A 886 31.65 31.09 -47.61
N PHE A 887 31.33 32.04 -48.47
CA PHE A 887 29.95 32.38 -48.80
C PHE A 887 29.19 31.28 -49.55
N ASP A 888 29.85 30.48 -50.39
CA ASP A 888 29.22 29.35 -51.08
C ASP A 888 28.81 28.25 -50.10
N ALA A 889 29.69 27.92 -49.15
CA ALA A 889 29.40 26.96 -48.08
C ALA A 889 28.26 27.47 -47.18
N ALA A 890 28.26 28.77 -46.86
CA ALA A 890 27.18 29.40 -46.13
C ALA A 890 25.83 29.30 -46.86
N ALA A 891 25.80 29.61 -48.16
CA ALA A 891 24.59 29.51 -48.99
C ALA A 891 24.07 28.06 -49.07
N GLY A 892 24.96 27.07 -49.12
CA GLY A 892 24.62 25.65 -49.03
C GLY A 892 23.96 25.30 -47.71
N ALA A 893 24.57 25.67 -46.58
CA ALA A 893 24.03 25.42 -45.24
C ALA A 893 22.66 26.09 -45.01
N TYR A 894 22.49 27.36 -45.42
CA TYR A 894 21.18 28.02 -45.36
C TYR A 894 20.12 27.35 -46.24
N SER A 895 20.51 26.72 -47.35
CA SER A 895 19.58 25.97 -48.20
C SER A 895 19.10 24.69 -47.51
N GLU A 896 19.98 23.98 -46.81
CA GLU A 896 19.58 22.84 -45.97
C GLU A 896 18.64 23.27 -44.84
N ALA A 897 18.97 24.37 -44.14
CA ALA A 897 18.11 24.95 -43.11
C ALA A 897 16.71 25.29 -43.67
N LEU A 898 16.65 25.85 -44.89
CA LEU A 898 15.40 26.18 -45.58
C LEU A 898 14.56 24.96 -45.94
N ARG A 899 15.18 23.84 -46.32
CA ARG A 899 14.45 22.59 -46.62
C ARG A 899 13.83 21.97 -45.36
N ARG A 900 14.43 22.23 -44.19
CA ARG A 900 14.07 21.59 -42.92
C ARG A 900 13.24 22.47 -41.98
N THR A 901 13.06 23.75 -42.32
CA THR A 901 12.29 24.69 -41.48
C THR A 901 10.82 24.78 -41.90
N GLY A 902 9.91 24.82 -40.92
CA GLY A 902 8.48 25.02 -41.13
C GLY A 902 7.96 26.42 -40.76
N SER A 903 8.79 27.27 -40.13
CA SER A 903 8.36 28.59 -39.65
C SER A 903 8.47 29.65 -40.75
N ARG A 904 7.37 30.38 -41.01
CA ARG A 904 7.35 31.50 -41.98
C ARG A 904 8.43 32.55 -41.69
N GLU A 905 8.67 32.85 -40.42
CA GLU A 905 9.70 33.82 -40.01
C GLU A 905 11.11 33.31 -40.28
N SER A 906 11.39 32.04 -39.93
CA SER A 906 12.67 31.40 -40.22
C SER A 906 12.90 31.30 -41.73
N ILE A 907 11.89 30.98 -42.52
CA ILE A 907 11.98 30.95 -44.00
C ILE A 907 12.37 32.34 -44.52
N ARG A 908 11.71 33.41 -44.05
CA ARG A 908 12.03 34.78 -44.47
C ARG A 908 13.47 35.15 -44.11
N ARG A 909 13.88 34.91 -42.86
CA ARG A 909 15.23 35.20 -42.37
C ARG A 909 16.29 34.42 -43.15
N LEU A 910 16.11 33.11 -43.32
CA LEU A 910 17.07 32.24 -44.00
C LEU A 910 17.16 32.52 -45.50
N ARG A 911 16.06 32.89 -46.16
CA ARG A 911 16.10 33.34 -47.57
C ARG A 911 16.97 34.58 -47.74
N GLU A 912 16.84 35.55 -46.84
CA GLU A 912 17.66 36.75 -46.89
C GLU A 912 19.12 36.46 -46.51
N LYS A 913 19.39 35.64 -45.50
CA LYS A 913 20.75 35.15 -45.18
C LYS A 913 21.41 34.47 -46.39
N ARG A 914 20.70 33.55 -47.06
CA ARG A 914 21.18 32.88 -48.28
C ARG A 914 21.43 33.86 -49.42
N LYS A 915 20.49 34.79 -49.66
CA LYS A 915 20.60 35.79 -50.73
C LYS A 915 21.84 36.68 -50.55
N ARG A 916 22.16 37.08 -49.32
CA ARG A 916 23.37 37.84 -49.01
C ARG A 916 24.63 37.02 -49.19
N ALA A 917 24.64 35.77 -48.72
CA ALA A 917 25.77 34.87 -48.95
C ALA A 917 26.07 34.71 -50.45
N LEU A 918 25.05 34.48 -51.29
CA LEU A 918 25.23 34.40 -52.76
C LEU A 918 25.75 35.70 -53.41
N ARG A 919 25.71 36.83 -52.70
CA ARG A 919 26.27 38.12 -53.15
C ARG A 919 27.65 38.43 -52.54
N GLY A 920 28.26 37.47 -51.84
CA GLY A 920 29.53 37.67 -51.14
C GLY A 920 29.42 38.59 -49.93
N GLN A 921 28.24 38.70 -49.32
CA GLN A 921 27.99 39.60 -48.19
C GLN A 921 27.66 38.81 -46.92
N ALA A 922 28.31 39.17 -45.82
CA ALA A 922 27.96 38.65 -44.50
C ALA A 922 26.57 39.16 -44.04
N TRP A 923 25.86 38.33 -43.27
CA TRP A 923 24.63 38.75 -42.62
C TRP A 923 24.97 39.60 -41.40
N LEU A 924 24.69 40.90 -41.48
CA LEU A 924 24.64 41.76 -40.31
C LEU A 924 23.19 41.76 -39.81
N PRO A 925 22.91 41.29 -38.58
CA PRO A 925 21.59 41.48 -38.01
C PRO A 925 21.27 42.98 -37.95
N PRO A 926 19.98 43.37 -38.05
CA PRO A 926 19.60 44.76 -37.76
C PRO A 926 20.15 45.15 -36.38
N ALA A 927 20.72 46.35 -36.27
CA ALA A 927 21.14 46.88 -34.98
C ALA A 927 19.93 46.85 -34.02
N PRO A 928 20.13 46.47 -32.74
CA PRO A 928 19.07 46.28 -31.78
C PRO A 928 18.19 47.52 -31.59
#